data_AF-A0A437M415-F1
#
_entry.id   AF-A0A437M415-F1
#
_cell.length_a   1.000
_cell.length_b   1.000
_cell.length_c   1.000
_cell.angle_alpha   90.00
_cell.angle_beta   90.00
_cell.angle_gamma   90.00
#
_symmetry.space_group_name_H-M   'P 1'
#
loop_
_entity.id
_entity.type
_entity.pdbx_description
1 polymer ?
#
loop_
_entity_poly.entity_id
_entity_poly.type
_entity_poly.pdbx_seq_one_letter_code
_entity_poly.pdbx_strand_id
1 'polypeptide(L)'
;MDRAWTAIFARMRRPAEAPAPAQPVRPDLPPLEAAQQARQDRAWADAAAFYAVHLADHPRDAAIWVQRGHCEKESGDLDAAAVSYGMALELTPRDADLHLNLGHLRKLMGDAEGSLAAYEAARAADPGLEDAADEAERMKALIAEGRRLPPRRGSEGARLIAAADAARDARRWAEAASFYARYLALVPQDADLWIQRGHAEKEAGDLPAAEAAYREAVALAPRMAEARLQLGHALKRQGRHEEALASYGAALELAPGHGDAVREIRAYAADGQVAALLKARSPAESDLPLRPAQTGALAFCTIASANYMAQVLALRDSLAEHHPEARFILCLAERELPPNLPAGLEVILAGQLGIPDFQGFAFRYSILEFCTALKPYLLRLLLGRCGFASAVYLDPDMLALARMDEVTERLWRDAALVLTPHLRRPAVGHMAPTDLSIMRAGTFNLGFIGASSRPEALALLDWWADHLLLNCLAMPEEGLFVDQKFMDLMPGFTGALHVERHPGLNLAYWNLSEHSLTRHGDFWQVDGQALQLFHFSGYDPQVPDRLSRHTGLFAPIRDEALRALTDRYAALMARHAQEDWRGHGYAFGHFASGARIPAMARRLHLERYTGWREDPFAMFEAVMRKPTEGVPRLLHHIWDTTPMLRSGYDLAKPEDVARFVAWLRGGGAALVGLEDWALEALLTGASPP
;
A
#
# COMPACT_ATOMS: atom_id res chain seq x y z
N MET A 1 -52.83 -13.45 37.42
CA MET A 1 -52.15 -14.66 36.89
C MET A 1 -52.85 -15.03 35.59
N ASP A 2 -52.12 -15.52 34.57
CA ASP A 2 -52.67 -16.16 33.36
C ASP A 2 -53.13 -15.32 32.14
N ARG A 3 -52.31 -14.37 31.68
CA ARG A 3 -52.43 -13.82 30.30
C ARG A 3 -51.15 -13.90 29.46
N ALA A 4 -49.98 -13.90 30.09
CA ALA A 4 -48.71 -14.02 29.38
C ALA A 4 -48.49 -15.43 28.79
N TRP A 5 -48.84 -16.47 29.54
CA TRP A 5 -48.64 -17.87 29.12
C TRP A 5 -49.60 -18.32 28.00
N THR A 6 -50.86 -17.87 28.02
CA THR A 6 -51.85 -18.20 26.98
C THR A 6 -51.48 -17.64 25.61
N ALA A 7 -50.80 -16.49 25.56
CA ALA A 7 -50.34 -15.86 24.33
C ALA A 7 -49.13 -16.58 23.70
N ILE A 8 -48.29 -17.22 24.53
CA ILE A 8 -47.12 -17.99 24.09
C ILE A 8 -47.55 -19.32 23.47
N PHE A 9 -48.48 -20.05 24.12
CA PHE A 9 -49.04 -21.30 23.56
C PHE A 9 -49.84 -21.08 22.27
N ALA A 10 -50.49 -19.92 22.12
CA ALA A 10 -51.17 -19.56 20.87
C ALA A 10 -50.21 -19.33 19.70
N ARG A 11 -48.97 -18.92 19.97
CA ARG A 11 -47.92 -18.69 18.96
C ARG A 11 -47.31 -19.99 18.42
N MET A 12 -47.30 -21.05 19.22
CA MET A 12 -46.83 -22.39 18.82
C MET A 12 -47.80 -23.15 17.90
N ARG A 13 -49.04 -22.66 17.69
CA ARG A 13 -50.09 -23.33 16.90
C ARG A 13 -50.14 -22.97 15.41
N ARG A 14 -49.12 -22.32 14.83
CA ARG A 14 -49.00 -22.19 13.37
C ARG A 14 -47.94 -23.16 12.85
N PRO A 15 -48.31 -24.28 12.20
CA PRO A 15 -47.35 -25.09 11.49
C PRO A 15 -47.08 -24.50 10.11
N ALA A 16 -45.80 -24.29 9.78
CA ALA A 16 -45.33 -24.60 8.44
C ALA A 16 -45.49 -26.12 8.24
N GLU A 17 -45.95 -26.54 7.07
CA GLU A 17 -46.32 -27.92 6.74
C GLU A 17 -45.20 -28.92 7.09
N ALA A 18 -45.37 -29.64 8.20
CA ALA A 18 -44.62 -30.82 8.60
C ALA A 18 -45.62 -31.96 8.82
N PRO A 19 -45.25 -33.24 8.56
CA PRO A 19 -46.18 -34.35 8.55
C PRO A 19 -46.84 -34.54 9.93
N ALA A 20 -48.10 -35.01 9.91
CA ALA A 20 -48.93 -35.17 11.10
C ALA A 20 -48.19 -35.90 12.24
N PRO A 21 -48.30 -35.44 13.50
CA PRO A 21 -47.68 -36.13 14.62
C PRO A 21 -48.27 -37.54 14.73
N ALA A 22 -47.39 -38.53 14.94
CA ALA A 22 -47.82 -39.85 15.38
C ALA A 22 -48.73 -39.70 16.61
N GLN A 23 -49.83 -40.44 16.65
CA GLN A 23 -50.75 -40.43 17.78
C GLN A 23 -49.96 -40.60 19.09
N PRO A 24 -50.27 -39.84 20.16
CA PRO A 24 -49.57 -39.99 21.42
C PRO A 24 -49.76 -41.42 21.91
N VAL A 25 -48.66 -42.17 21.98
CA VAL A 25 -48.62 -43.46 22.65
C VAL A 25 -49.07 -43.19 24.08
N ARG A 26 -50.28 -43.61 24.45
CA ARG A 26 -50.70 -43.59 25.84
C ARG A 26 -50.00 -44.77 26.50
N PRO A 27 -49.03 -44.54 27.40
CA PRO A 27 -48.37 -45.65 28.06
C PRO A 27 -49.35 -46.39 28.98
N ASP A 28 -49.14 -47.69 29.17
CA ASP A 28 -49.89 -48.51 30.14
C ASP A 28 -49.55 -48.16 31.61
N LEU A 29 -48.55 -47.30 31.80
CA LEU A 29 -48.06 -46.77 33.06
C LEU A 29 -48.33 -45.25 33.15
N PRO A 30 -48.31 -44.64 34.36
CA PRO A 30 -48.29 -43.20 34.52
C PRO A 30 -47.18 -42.53 33.67
N PRO A 31 -47.41 -41.34 33.07
CA PRO A 31 -46.48 -40.74 32.11
C PRO A 31 -45.03 -40.59 32.60
N LEU A 32 -44.82 -40.26 33.87
CA LEU A 32 -43.47 -40.14 34.45
C LEU A 32 -42.78 -41.49 34.64
N GLU A 33 -43.52 -42.54 35.00
CA GLU A 33 -42.98 -43.90 35.13
C GLU A 33 -42.61 -44.46 33.74
N ALA A 34 -43.47 -44.23 32.75
CA ALA A 34 -43.19 -44.57 31.36
C ALA A 34 -41.96 -43.83 30.81
N ALA A 35 -41.82 -42.53 31.12
CA ALA A 35 -40.65 -41.75 30.74
C ALA A 35 -39.36 -42.28 31.39
N GLN A 36 -39.41 -42.65 32.67
CA GLN A 36 -38.25 -43.23 33.37
C GLN A 36 -37.85 -44.59 32.80
N GLN A 37 -38.82 -45.45 32.49
CA GLN A 37 -38.57 -46.74 31.85
C GLN A 37 -37.93 -46.56 30.46
N ALA A 38 -38.51 -45.68 29.63
CA ALA A 38 -37.96 -45.38 28.30
C ALA A 38 -36.51 -44.85 28.37
N ARG A 39 -36.16 -44.06 29.39
CA ARG A 39 -34.76 -43.62 29.63
C ARG A 39 -33.83 -44.79 29.98
N GLN A 40 -34.29 -45.74 30.79
CA GLN A 40 -33.50 -46.94 31.12
C GLN A 40 -33.22 -47.78 29.86
N ASP A 41 -34.21 -47.84 28.97
CA ASP A 41 -34.12 -48.54 27.69
C ASP A 41 -33.38 -47.72 26.61
N ARG A 42 -32.92 -46.50 26.94
CA ARG A 42 -32.29 -45.54 26.02
C ARG A 42 -33.18 -45.14 24.83
N ALA A 43 -34.49 -45.29 24.98
CA ALA A 43 -35.50 -44.80 24.05
C ALA A 43 -35.76 -43.30 24.31
N TRP A 44 -34.78 -42.46 23.96
CA TRP A 44 -34.75 -41.05 24.33
C TRP A 44 -35.91 -40.23 23.75
N ALA A 45 -36.29 -40.47 22.49
CA ALA A 45 -37.40 -39.78 21.85
C ALA A 45 -38.75 -40.13 22.53
N ASP A 46 -38.96 -41.40 22.88
CA ASP A 46 -40.16 -41.86 23.58
C ASP A 46 -40.24 -41.27 24.99
N ALA A 47 -39.10 -41.22 25.70
CA ALA A 47 -39.02 -40.57 27.01
C ALA A 47 -39.40 -39.09 26.96
N ALA A 48 -38.91 -38.35 25.95
CA ALA A 48 -39.27 -36.94 25.74
C ALA A 48 -40.76 -36.77 25.46
N ALA A 49 -41.35 -37.65 24.65
CA ALA A 49 -42.78 -37.64 24.35
C ALA A 49 -43.62 -37.90 25.62
N PHE A 50 -43.23 -38.85 26.48
CA PHE A 50 -43.93 -39.10 27.74
C PHE A 50 -43.82 -37.93 28.73
N TYR A 51 -42.67 -37.26 28.81
CA TYR A 51 -42.55 -36.01 29.58
C TYR A 51 -43.42 -34.89 29.01
N ALA A 52 -43.57 -34.79 27.69
CA ALA A 52 -44.47 -33.81 27.06
C ALA A 52 -45.94 -34.03 27.46
N VAL A 53 -46.38 -35.29 27.62
CA VAL A 53 -47.73 -35.62 28.12
C VAL A 53 -47.93 -35.10 29.54
N HIS A 54 -46.97 -35.30 30.45
CA HIS A 54 -47.04 -34.75 31.82
C HIS A 54 -47.08 -33.22 31.83
N LEU A 55 -46.24 -32.57 31.02
CA LEU A 55 -46.15 -31.11 30.93
C LEU A 55 -47.40 -30.46 30.33
N ALA A 56 -48.22 -31.20 29.59
CA ALA A 56 -49.51 -30.70 29.10
C ALA A 56 -50.46 -30.34 30.25
N ASP A 57 -50.45 -31.13 31.32
CA ASP A 57 -51.26 -30.91 32.52
C ASP A 57 -50.49 -30.14 33.62
N HIS A 58 -49.15 -30.20 33.59
CA HIS A 58 -48.27 -29.59 34.59
C HIS A 58 -47.20 -28.66 33.96
N PRO A 59 -47.59 -27.57 33.25
CA PRO A 59 -46.65 -26.77 32.45
C PRO A 59 -45.62 -25.97 33.27
N ARG A 60 -45.78 -25.87 34.58
CA ARG A 60 -44.86 -25.17 35.50
C ARG A 60 -43.86 -26.10 36.20
N ASP A 61 -43.80 -27.37 35.79
CA ASP A 61 -42.85 -28.34 36.34
C ASP A 61 -41.48 -28.19 35.68
N ALA A 62 -40.66 -27.29 36.23
CA ALA A 62 -39.33 -26.96 35.69
C ALA A 62 -38.42 -28.19 35.62
N ALA A 63 -38.47 -29.07 36.62
CA ALA A 63 -37.64 -30.27 36.65
C ALA A 63 -37.96 -31.20 35.47
N ILE A 64 -39.23 -31.35 35.11
CA ILE A 64 -39.63 -32.17 33.98
C ILE A 64 -39.28 -31.52 32.63
N TRP A 65 -39.35 -30.19 32.52
CA TRP A 65 -38.80 -29.49 31.34
C TRP A 65 -37.30 -29.75 31.14
N VAL A 66 -36.51 -29.76 32.22
CA VAL A 66 -35.08 -30.13 32.15
C VAL A 66 -34.90 -31.58 31.71
N GLN A 67 -35.62 -32.52 32.32
CA GLN A 67 -35.49 -33.94 31.97
C GLN A 67 -35.89 -34.24 30.52
N ARG A 68 -36.92 -33.53 30.02
CA ARG A 68 -37.32 -33.58 28.62
C ARG A 68 -36.23 -33.04 27.70
N GLY A 69 -35.64 -31.89 28.02
CA GLY A 69 -34.53 -31.31 27.26
C GLY A 69 -33.30 -32.22 27.20
N HIS A 70 -32.97 -32.94 28.30
CA HIS A 70 -31.91 -33.96 28.28
C HIS A 70 -32.23 -35.10 27.31
N CYS A 71 -33.46 -35.63 27.33
CA CYS A 71 -33.88 -36.69 26.42
C CYS A 71 -33.86 -36.24 24.95
N GLU A 72 -34.35 -35.03 24.65
CA GLU A 72 -34.33 -34.45 23.31
C GLU A 72 -32.89 -34.30 22.80
N LYS A 73 -31.98 -33.80 23.64
CA LYS A 73 -30.53 -33.71 23.34
C LYS A 73 -29.93 -35.08 23.01
N GLU A 74 -30.19 -36.10 23.82
CA GLU A 74 -29.65 -37.46 23.59
C GLU A 74 -30.28 -38.15 22.37
N SER A 75 -31.53 -37.81 22.02
CA SER A 75 -32.19 -38.25 20.79
C SER A 75 -31.66 -37.55 19.53
N GLY A 76 -30.98 -36.40 19.69
CA GLY A 76 -30.43 -35.60 18.61
C GLY A 76 -31.33 -34.44 18.15
N ASP A 77 -32.51 -34.26 18.75
CA ASP A 77 -33.40 -33.11 18.50
C ASP A 77 -32.96 -31.90 19.35
N LEU A 78 -31.89 -31.23 18.88
CA LEU A 78 -31.27 -30.13 19.62
C LEU A 78 -32.16 -28.88 19.68
N ASP A 79 -32.98 -28.64 18.66
CA ASP A 79 -33.92 -27.52 18.62
C ASP A 79 -35.05 -27.70 19.66
N ALA A 80 -35.63 -28.89 19.76
CA ALA A 80 -36.60 -29.20 20.80
C ALA A 80 -35.97 -29.08 22.20
N ALA A 81 -34.74 -29.60 22.37
CA ALA A 81 -34.01 -29.50 23.62
C ALA A 81 -33.78 -28.04 24.05
N ALA A 82 -33.48 -27.15 23.10
CA ALA A 82 -33.27 -25.72 23.37
C ALA A 82 -34.55 -25.04 23.84
N VAL A 83 -35.69 -25.39 23.25
CA VAL A 83 -37.02 -24.94 23.69
C VAL A 83 -37.30 -25.44 25.11
N SER A 84 -37.07 -26.73 25.38
CA SER A 84 -37.31 -27.32 26.70
C SER A 84 -36.46 -26.69 27.81
N TYR A 85 -35.17 -26.44 27.56
CA TYR A 85 -34.33 -25.68 28.50
C TYR A 85 -34.74 -24.23 28.65
N GLY A 86 -35.17 -23.57 27.56
CA GLY A 86 -35.71 -22.21 27.61
C GLY A 86 -36.95 -22.12 28.52
N MET A 87 -37.87 -23.06 28.39
CA MET A 87 -39.07 -23.15 29.24
C MET A 87 -38.71 -23.40 30.70
N ALA A 88 -37.73 -24.26 30.97
CA ALA A 88 -37.22 -24.47 32.33
C ALA A 88 -36.59 -23.18 32.89
N LEU A 89 -35.79 -22.44 32.11
CA LEU A 89 -35.16 -21.18 32.52
C LEU A 89 -36.16 -20.05 32.77
N GLU A 90 -37.31 -20.03 32.08
CA GLU A 90 -38.38 -19.08 32.39
C GLU A 90 -38.95 -19.30 33.81
N LEU A 91 -38.91 -20.55 34.29
CA LEU A 91 -39.37 -20.94 35.63
C LEU A 91 -38.25 -20.83 36.68
N THR A 92 -37.01 -21.09 36.30
CA THR A 92 -35.81 -21.02 37.16
C THR A 92 -34.68 -20.15 36.55
N PRO A 93 -34.84 -18.82 36.45
CA PRO A 93 -33.92 -17.97 35.69
C PRO A 93 -32.47 -17.89 36.22
N ARG A 94 -32.26 -18.29 37.48
CA ARG A 94 -30.96 -18.28 38.16
C ARG A 94 -30.38 -19.68 38.39
N ASP A 95 -30.88 -20.68 37.65
CA ASP A 95 -30.36 -22.04 37.72
C ASP A 95 -29.03 -22.14 36.94
N ALA A 96 -27.92 -22.20 37.66
CA ALA A 96 -26.58 -22.22 37.08
C ALA A 96 -26.32 -23.48 36.23
N ASP A 97 -26.78 -24.65 36.69
CA ASP A 97 -26.61 -25.93 35.99
C ASP A 97 -27.41 -25.96 34.69
N LEU A 98 -28.60 -25.35 34.68
CA LEU A 98 -29.43 -25.27 33.50
C LEU A 98 -28.84 -24.32 32.45
N HIS A 99 -28.29 -23.18 32.87
CA HIS A 99 -27.52 -22.30 31.97
C HIS A 99 -26.28 -22.99 31.40
N LEU A 100 -25.55 -23.77 32.22
CA LEU A 100 -24.40 -24.57 31.77
C LEU A 100 -24.83 -25.62 30.72
N ASN A 101 -25.93 -26.33 30.97
CA ASN A 101 -26.49 -27.31 30.04
C ASN A 101 -26.95 -26.69 28.71
N LEU A 102 -27.55 -25.49 28.76
CA LEU A 102 -27.90 -24.73 27.57
C LEU A 102 -26.65 -24.30 26.79
N GLY A 103 -25.58 -23.89 27.47
CA GLY A 103 -24.30 -23.57 26.84
C GLY A 103 -23.71 -24.77 26.09
N HIS A 104 -23.68 -25.95 26.73
CA HIS A 104 -23.23 -27.18 26.07
C HIS A 104 -24.11 -27.57 24.87
N LEU A 105 -25.42 -27.39 24.98
CA LEU A 105 -26.35 -27.65 23.88
C LEU A 105 -26.07 -26.71 22.70
N ARG A 106 -25.93 -25.41 22.95
CA ARG A 106 -25.63 -24.42 21.90
C ARG A 106 -24.27 -24.65 21.25
N LYS A 107 -23.27 -25.08 22.03
CA LYS A 107 -21.98 -25.54 21.50
C LYS A 107 -22.13 -26.74 20.56
N LEU A 108 -23.02 -27.69 20.88
CA LEU A 108 -23.34 -28.82 19.98
C LEU A 108 -24.08 -28.38 18.71
N MET A 109 -24.88 -27.31 18.80
CA MET A 109 -25.57 -26.69 17.65
C MET A 109 -24.64 -25.82 16.79
N GLY A 110 -23.40 -25.56 17.24
CA GLY A 110 -22.47 -24.67 16.56
C GLY A 110 -22.69 -23.17 16.83
N ASP A 111 -23.56 -22.83 17.79
CA ASP A 111 -23.84 -21.45 18.20
C ASP A 111 -22.84 -20.99 19.29
N ALA A 112 -21.70 -20.47 18.85
CA ALA A 112 -20.62 -20.03 19.75
C ALA A 112 -21.01 -18.82 20.62
N GLU A 113 -21.72 -17.84 20.05
CA GLU A 113 -22.15 -16.65 20.78
C GLU A 113 -23.24 -16.97 21.81
N GLY A 114 -24.25 -17.75 21.42
CA GLY A 114 -25.27 -18.19 22.35
C GLY A 114 -24.73 -19.15 23.40
N SER A 115 -23.72 -19.95 23.07
CA SER A 115 -22.97 -20.77 24.04
C SER A 115 -22.25 -19.89 25.06
N LEU A 116 -21.53 -18.85 24.61
CA LEU A 116 -20.85 -17.90 25.49
C LEU A 116 -21.85 -17.21 26.44
N ALA A 117 -22.96 -16.70 25.89
CA ALA A 117 -23.98 -16.02 26.69
C ALA A 117 -24.57 -16.94 27.79
N ALA A 118 -24.77 -18.22 27.49
CA ALA A 118 -25.28 -19.20 28.45
C ALA A 118 -24.23 -19.53 29.53
N TYR A 119 -22.95 -19.67 29.19
CA TYR A 119 -21.88 -19.86 30.19
C TYR A 119 -21.70 -18.62 31.09
N GLU A 120 -21.80 -17.42 30.54
CA GLU A 120 -21.74 -16.19 31.35
C GLU A 120 -22.94 -16.05 32.28
N ALA A 121 -24.13 -16.48 31.84
CA ALA A 121 -25.32 -16.54 32.70
C ALA A 121 -25.17 -17.59 33.81
N ALA A 122 -24.59 -18.76 33.52
CA ALA A 122 -24.26 -19.78 34.52
C ALA A 122 -23.28 -19.24 35.56
N ARG A 123 -22.20 -18.58 35.13
CA ARG A 123 -21.20 -17.94 36.01
C ARG A 123 -21.79 -16.80 36.84
N ALA A 124 -22.74 -16.05 36.29
CA ALA A 124 -23.42 -14.99 37.03
C ALA A 124 -24.36 -15.54 38.12
N ALA A 125 -24.95 -16.72 37.89
CA ALA A 125 -25.81 -17.41 38.84
C ALA A 125 -25.02 -18.13 39.94
N ASP A 126 -23.90 -18.75 39.59
CA ASP A 126 -22.94 -19.35 40.53
C ASP A 126 -21.49 -19.03 40.12
N PRO A 127 -20.85 -18.04 40.78
CA PRO A 127 -19.45 -17.70 40.52
C PRO A 127 -18.44 -18.79 40.86
N GLY A 128 -18.82 -19.82 41.63
CA GLY A 128 -17.96 -20.96 42.00
C GLY A 128 -17.93 -22.09 40.97
N LEU A 129 -18.72 -22.00 39.90
CA LEU A 129 -18.82 -23.03 38.87
C LEU A 129 -17.65 -22.91 37.86
N GLU A 130 -16.50 -23.51 38.21
CA GLU A 130 -15.25 -23.44 37.42
C GLU A 130 -15.44 -23.89 35.96
N ASP A 131 -16.22 -24.93 35.71
CA ASP A 131 -16.51 -25.46 34.37
C ASP A 131 -17.15 -24.39 33.44
N ALA A 132 -18.06 -23.57 33.98
CA ALA A 132 -18.71 -22.50 33.21
C ALA A 132 -17.74 -21.35 32.89
N ALA A 133 -16.83 -21.04 33.81
CA ALA A 133 -15.81 -20.01 33.61
C ALA A 133 -14.81 -20.43 32.52
N ASP A 134 -14.31 -21.66 32.59
CA ASP A 134 -13.38 -22.23 31.62
C ASP A 134 -14.00 -22.28 30.21
N GLU A 135 -15.24 -22.75 30.10
CA GLU A 135 -15.93 -22.81 28.81
C GLU A 135 -16.28 -21.42 28.25
N ALA A 136 -16.62 -20.44 29.09
CA ALA A 136 -16.81 -19.05 28.66
C ALA A 136 -15.51 -18.47 28.09
N GLU A 137 -14.37 -18.64 28.75
CA GLU A 137 -13.09 -18.15 28.25
C GLU A 137 -12.65 -18.85 26.96
N ARG A 138 -12.90 -20.17 26.84
CA ARG A 138 -12.68 -20.90 25.57
C ARG A 138 -13.53 -20.36 24.44
N MET A 139 -14.81 -20.06 24.69
CA MET A 139 -15.70 -19.49 23.66
C MET A 139 -15.28 -18.06 23.31
N LYS A 140 -14.87 -17.23 24.27
CA LYS A 140 -14.32 -15.89 24.01
C LYS A 140 -13.07 -15.95 23.14
N ALA A 141 -12.14 -16.85 23.45
CA ALA A 141 -10.94 -17.04 22.64
C ALA A 141 -11.29 -17.49 21.22
N LEU A 142 -12.18 -18.47 21.07
CA LEU A 142 -12.64 -18.97 19.77
C LEU A 142 -13.31 -17.86 18.92
N ILE A 143 -14.17 -17.03 19.53
CA ILE A 143 -14.83 -15.89 18.89
C ILE A 143 -13.82 -14.80 18.54
N ALA A 144 -12.90 -14.47 19.44
CA ALA A 144 -11.86 -13.46 19.22
C ALA A 144 -10.87 -13.86 18.11
N GLU A 145 -10.55 -15.16 18.03
CA GLU A 145 -9.75 -15.76 16.95
C GLU A 145 -10.53 -15.92 15.63
N GLY A 146 -11.85 -15.67 15.64
CA GLY A 146 -12.71 -15.84 14.47
C GLY A 146 -12.82 -17.29 13.99
N ARG A 147 -12.57 -18.27 14.86
CA ARG A 147 -12.57 -19.69 14.50
C ARG A 147 -13.97 -20.28 14.61
N ARG A 148 -14.35 -21.11 13.64
CA ARG A 148 -15.60 -21.90 13.74
C ARG A 148 -15.53 -23.04 14.78
N LEU A 149 -16.68 -23.39 15.35
CA LEU A 149 -16.83 -24.63 16.12
C LEU A 149 -16.75 -25.83 15.17
N PRO A 150 -15.93 -26.86 15.46
CA PRO A 150 -15.84 -28.02 14.61
C PRO A 150 -17.17 -28.81 14.64
N PRO A 151 -17.67 -29.28 13.49
CA PRO A 151 -18.87 -30.10 13.46
C PRO A 151 -18.63 -31.39 14.25
N ARG A 152 -19.67 -31.88 14.94
CA ARG A 152 -19.61 -33.13 15.70
C ARG A 152 -19.08 -34.27 14.81
N ARG A 153 -18.07 -35.00 15.28
CA ARG A 153 -17.53 -36.16 14.55
C ARG A 153 -18.66 -37.15 14.21
N GLY A 154 -18.72 -37.58 12.96
CA GLY A 154 -19.76 -38.50 12.46
C GLY A 154 -21.09 -37.84 12.06
N SER A 155 -21.26 -36.53 12.29
CA SER A 155 -22.46 -35.81 11.83
C SER A 155 -22.54 -35.73 10.30
N GLU A 156 -23.74 -35.45 9.78
CA GLU A 156 -23.91 -35.11 8.36
C GLU A 156 -23.08 -33.89 7.96
N GLY A 157 -23.03 -32.85 8.79
CA GLY A 157 -22.21 -31.67 8.52
C GLY A 157 -20.71 -31.98 8.39
N ALA A 158 -20.17 -32.85 9.26
CA ALA A 158 -18.78 -33.30 9.16
C ALA A 158 -18.51 -34.09 7.86
N ARG A 159 -19.46 -34.92 7.41
CA ARG A 159 -19.35 -35.67 6.14
C ARG A 159 -19.41 -34.74 4.93
N LEU A 160 -20.27 -33.73 4.95
CA LEU A 160 -20.40 -32.75 3.86
C LEU A 160 -19.14 -31.91 3.70
N ILE A 161 -18.54 -31.42 4.80
CA ILE A 161 -17.28 -30.68 4.74
C ILE A 161 -16.14 -31.55 4.20
N ALA A 162 -16.02 -32.79 4.70
CA ALA A 162 -14.97 -33.70 4.21
C ALA A 162 -15.13 -33.99 2.70
N ALA A 163 -16.37 -34.16 2.22
CA ALA A 163 -16.64 -34.34 0.79
C ALA A 163 -16.32 -33.07 -0.02
N ALA A 164 -16.67 -31.89 0.50
CA ALA A 164 -16.37 -30.60 -0.11
C ALA A 164 -14.86 -30.37 -0.24
N ASP A 165 -14.10 -30.58 0.84
CA ASP A 165 -12.65 -30.43 0.87
C ASP A 165 -11.98 -31.42 -0.09
N ALA A 166 -12.43 -32.68 -0.11
CA ALA A 166 -11.92 -33.68 -1.06
C ALA A 166 -12.23 -33.32 -2.53
N ALA A 167 -13.39 -32.73 -2.81
CA ALA A 167 -13.74 -32.24 -4.15
C ALA A 167 -12.90 -31.01 -4.53
N ARG A 168 -12.67 -30.08 -3.60
CA ARG A 168 -11.82 -28.90 -3.75
C ARG A 168 -10.38 -29.29 -4.07
N ASP A 169 -9.82 -30.21 -3.31
CA ASP A 169 -8.43 -30.67 -3.49
C ASP A 169 -8.25 -31.43 -4.82
N ALA A 170 -9.31 -32.10 -5.29
CA ALA A 170 -9.40 -32.69 -6.63
C ALA A 170 -9.73 -31.67 -7.74
N ARG A 171 -9.84 -30.37 -7.42
CA ARG A 171 -10.21 -29.27 -8.33
C ARG A 171 -11.57 -29.46 -9.03
N ARG A 172 -12.48 -30.22 -8.42
CA ARG A 172 -13.88 -30.38 -8.86
C ARG A 172 -14.72 -29.26 -8.23
N TRP A 173 -14.49 -28.04 -8.70
CA TRP A 173 -14.95 -26.81 -8.04
C TRP A 173 -16.48 -26.71 -7.89
N ALA A 174 -17.25 -27.03 -8.94
CA ALA A 174 -18.72 -27.01 -8.86
C ALA A 174 -19.29 -28.04 -7.88
N GLU A 175 -18.63 -29.19 -7.74
CA GLU A 175 -19.02 -30.23 -6.80
C GLU A 175 -18.68 -29.83 -5.36
N ALA A 176 -17.51 -29.22 -5.14
CA ALA A 176 -17.13 -28.64 -3.85
C ALA A 176 -18.11 -27.56 -3.40
N ALA A 177 -18.48 -26.64 -4.30
CA ALA A 177 -19.47 -25.59 -4.03
C ALA A 177 -20.83 -26.17 -3.64
N SER A 178 -21.28 -27.24 -4.31
CA SER A 178 -22.53 -27.95 -3.98
C SER A 178 -22.49 -28.57 -2.58
N PHE A 179 -21.38 -29.22 -2.20
CA PHE A 179 -21.25 -29.77 -0.85
C PHE A 179 -21.17 -28.69 0.24
N TYR A 180 -20.44 -27.59 0.00
CA TYR A 180 -20.43 -26.44 0.91
C TYR A 180 -21.82 -25.80 1.04
N ALA A 181 -22.57 -25.66 -0.06
CA ALA A 181 -23.93 -25.14 -0.03
C ALA A 181 -24.88 -26.01 0.80
N ARG A 182 -24.78 -27.34 0.66
CA ARG A 182 -25.56 -28.29 1.48
C ARG A 182 -25.19 -28.22 2.96
N TYR A 183 -23.91 -28.03 3.28
CA TYR A 183 -23.49 -27.80 4.67
C TYR A 183 -24.07 -26.50 5.23
N LEU A 184 -23.98 -25.40 4.46
CA LEU A 184 -24.48 -24.09 4.86
C LEU A 184 -26.01 -24.03 4.97
N ALA A 185 -26.74 -24.95 4.32
CA ALA A 185 -28.17 -25.14 4.56
C ALA A 185 -28.47 -25.71 5.97
N LEU A 186 -27.52 -26.46 6.55
CA LEU A 186 -27.61 -26.97 7.93
C LEU A 186 -27.06 -25.96 8.94
N VAL A 187 -25.99 -25.24 8.57
CA VAL A 187 -25.29 -24.29 9.43
C VAL A 187 -25.08 -22.97 8.68
N PRO A 188 -26.11 -22.11 8.56
CA PRO A 188 -26.04 -20.90 7.76
C PRO A 188 -25.11 -19.83 8.34
N GLN A 189 -24.77 -19.92 9.62
CA GLN A 189 -23.95 -18.92 10.33
C GLN A 189 -22.44 -19.16 10.21
N ASP A 190 -21.99 -20.15 9.43
CA ASP A 190 -20.56 -20.48 9.28
C ASP A 190 -19.90 -19.60 8.20
N ALA A 191 -19.41 -18.41 8.61
CA ALA A 191 -18.80 -17.42 7.71
C ALA A 191 -17.55 -17.94 6.97
N ASP A 192 -16.75 -18.81 7.59
CA ASP A 192 -15.58 -19.43 6.96
C ASP A 192 -15.99 -20.30 5.77
N LEU A 193 -17.07 -21.06 5.93
CA LEU A 193 -17.57 -21.95 4.90
C LEU A 193 -18.30 -21.20 3.79
N TRP A 194 -18.85 -20.01 4.07
CA TRP A 194 -19.27 -19.07 3.03
C TRP A 194 -18.10 -18.57 2.17
N ILE A 195 -16.93 -18.28 2.77
CA ILE A 195 -15.71 -17.98 1.97
C ILE A 195 -15.32 -19.17 1.11
N GLN A 196 -15.26 -20.39 1.68
CA GLN A 196 -14.84 -21.58 0.94
C GLN A 196 -15.80 -21.90 -0.21
N ARG A 197 -17.10 -21.72 -0.01
CA ARG A 197 -18.09 -21.78 -1.09
C ARG A 197 -17.79 -20.73 -2.15
N GLY A 198 -17.59 -19.47 -1.76
CA GLY A 198 -17.25 -18.40 -2.70
C GLY A 198 -15.99 -18.68 -3.52
N HIS A 199 -14.96 -19.27 -2.90
CA HIS A 199 -13.75 -19.72 -3.61
C HIS A 199 -14.07 -20.80 -4.63
N ALA A 200 -14.83 -21.83 -4.24
CA ALA A 200 -15.21 -22.90 -5.14
C ALA A 200 -16.05 -22.38 -6.34
N GLU A 201 -17.00 -21.49 -6.11
CA GLU A 201 -17.81 -20.85 -7.18
C GLU A 201 -16.94 -19.99 -8.11
N LYS A 202 -16.00 -19.21 -7.55
CA LYS A 202 -15.05 -18.37 -8.30
C LYS A 202 -14.15 -19.20 -9.22
N GLU A 203 -13.66 -20.34 -8.74
CA GLU A 203 -12.84 -21.26 -9.54
C GLU A 203 -13.66 -22.11 -10.51
N ALA A 204 -14.95 -22.33 -10.22
CA ALA A 204 -15.91 -22.91 -11.17
C ALA A 204 -16.31 -21.92 -12.29
N GLY A 205 -16.05 -20.63 -12.12
CA GLY A 205 -16.34 -19.57 -13.08
C GLY A 205 -17.67 -18.84 -12.85
N ASP A 206 -18.42 -19.20 -11.81
CA ASP A 206 -19.66 -18.53 -11.42
C ASP A 206 -19.36 -17.35 -10.49
N LEU A 207 -18.93 -16.24 -11.08
CA LEU A 207 -18.58 -15.02 -10.34
C LEU A 207 -19.78 -14.40 -9.58
N PRO A 208 -21.02 -14.39 -10.11
CA PRO A 208 -22.19 -13.95 -9.36
C PRO A 208 -22.47 -14.79 -8.11
N ALA A 209 -22.39 -16.12 -8.20
CA ALA A 209 -22.57 -17.01 -7.04
C ALA A 209 -21.44 -16.82 -6.01
N ALA A 210 -20.20 -16.62 -6.47
CA ALA A 210 -19.07 -16.30 -5.61
C ALA A 210 -19.27 -14.99 -4.84
N GLU A 211 -19.69 -13.94 -5.53
CA GLU A 211 -20.00 -12.63 -4.93
C GLU A 211 -21.10 -12.74 -3.87
N ALA A 212 -22.18 -13.47 -4.15
CA ALA A 212 -23.25 -13.71 -3.18
C ALA A 212 -22.72 -14.41 -1.93
N ALA A 213 -21.92 -15.47 -2.09
CA ALA A 213 -21.31 -16.19 -0.98
C ALA A 213 -20.35 -15.33 -0.15
N TYR A 214 -19.52 -14.50 -0.79
CA TYR A 214 -18.64 -13.57 -0.07
C TYR A 214 -19.40 -12.46 0.67
N ARG A 215 -20.52 -11.97 0.12
CA ARG A 215 -21.37 -11.01 0.83
C ARG A 215 -22.01 -11.60 2.07
N GLU A 216 -22.48 -12.85 2.02
CA GLU A 216 -22.96 -13.56 3.22
C GLU A 216 -21.84 -13.70 4.26
N ALA A 217 -20.62 -14.07 3.84
CA ALA A 217 -19.47 -14.11 4.75
C ALA A 217 -19.18 -12.74 5.40
N VAL A 218 -19.25 -11.64 4.64
CA VAL A 218 -19.08 -10.27 5.17
C VAL A 218 -20.22 -9.87 6.12
N ALA A 219 -21.45 -10.28 5.84
CA ALA A 219 -22.61 -10.00 6.70
C ALA A 219 -22.52 -10.72 8.04
N LEU A 220 -22.09 -11.98 8.03
CA LEU A 220 -21.93 -12.81 9.22
C LEU A 220 -20.69 -12.43 10.04
N ALA A 221 -19.60 -12.04 9.39
CA ALA A 221 -18.36 -11.63 10.05
C ALA A 221 -17.85 -10.27 9.53
N PRO A 222 -18.47 -9.14 9.94
CA PRO A 222 -18.10 -7.80 9.45
C PRO A 222 -16.68 -7.35 9.82
N ARG A 223 -15.98 -8.08 10.69
CA ARG A 223 -14.59 -7.81 11.08
C ARG A 223 -13.57 -8.74 10.44
N MET A 224 -13.99 -9.64 9.54
CA MET A 224 -13.10 -10.53 8.83
C MET A 224 -12.56 -9.89 7.55
N ALA A 225 -11.30 -9.45 7.60
CA ALA A 225 -10.63 -8.79 6.46
C ALA A 225 -10.58 -9.70 5.21
N GLU A 226 -10.41 -11.01 5.41
CA GLU A 226 -10.32 -11.99 4.32
C GLU A 226 -11.58 -12.05 3.47
N ALA A 227 -12.79 -12.04 4.06
CA ALA A 227 -14.03 -12.02 3.30
C ALA A 227 -14.15 -10.77 2.41
N ARG A 228 -13.69 -9.61 2.90
CA ARG A 228 -13.68 -8.36 2.13
C ARG A 228 -12.67 -8.38 0.99
N LEU A 229 -11.49 -8.94 1.23
CA LEU A 229 -10.50 -9.16 0.18
C LEU A 229 -11.07 -10.05 -0.94
N GLN A 230 -11.69 -11.17 -0.57
CA GLN A 230 -12.22 -12.11 -1.56
C GLN A 230 -13.44 -11.56 -2.32
N LEU A 231 -14.29 -10.76 -1.66
CA LEU A 231 -15.33 -9.99 -2.34
C LEU A 231 -14.71 -9.02 -3.38
N GLY A 232 -13.64 -8.32 -3.01
CA GLY A 232 -12.91 -7.44 -3.93
C GLY A 232 -12.36 -8.18 -5.15
N HIS A 233 -11.79 -9.38 -4.96
CA HIS A 233 -11.32 -10.21 -6.08
C HIS A 233 -12.46 -10.64 -7.02
N ALA A 234 -13.62 -11.02 -6.47
CA ALA A 234 -14.79 -11.41 -7.26
C ALA A 234 -15.33 -10.23 -8.08
N LEU A 235 -15.40 -9.03 -7.48
CA LEU A 235 -15.83 -7.80 -8.14
C LEU A 235 -14.83 -7.36 -9.23
N LYS A 236 -13.52 -7.47 -8.97
CA LYS A 236 -12.46 -7.20 -9.94
C LYS A 236 -12.59 -8.08 -11.19
N ARG A 237 -12.79 -9.39 -11.02
CA ARG A 237 -12.97 -10.33 -12.16
C ARG A 237 -14.23 -10.05 -12.98
N GLN A 238 -15.20 -9.36 -12.41
CA GLN A 238 -16.42 -8.89 -13.08
C GLN A 238 -16.28 -7.49 -13.69
N GLY A 239 -15.11 -6.85 -13.60
CA GLY A 239 -14.88 -5.49 -14.12
C GLY A 239 -15.44 -4.36 -13.24
N ARG A 240 -15.92 -4.66 -12.02
CA ARG A 240 -16.51 -3.70 -11.08
C ARG A 240 -15.44 -3.08 -10.20
N HIS A 241 -14.59 -2.28 -10.82
CA HIS A 241 -13.34 -1.77 -10.26
C HIS A 241 -13.51 -0.89 -9.02
N GLU A 242 -14.48 0.04 -9.00
CA GLU A 242 -14.74 0.92 -7.86
C GLU A 242 -15.20 0.15 -6.62
N GLU A 243 -16.09 -0.83 -6.81
CA GLU A 243 -16.60 -1.67 -5.72
C GLU A 243 -15.55 -2.66 -5.21
N ALA A 244 -14.67 -3.13 -6.10
CA ALA A 244 -13.50 -3.92 -5.72
C ALA A 244 -12.55 -3.11 -4.82
N LEU A 245 -12.23 -1.86 -5.20
CA LEU A 245 -11.42 -0.95 -4.41
C LEU A 245 -12.04 -0.63 -3.04
N ALA A 246 -13.35 -0.37 -3.00
CA ALA A 246 -14.06 -0.15 -1.73
C ALA A 246 -13.94 -1.40 -0.83
N SER A 247 -14.06 -2.59 -1.41
CA SER A 247 -13.94 -3.87 -0.69
C SER A 247 -12.51 -4.11 -0.18
N TYR A 248 -11.48 -3.82 -0.98
CA TYR A 248 -10.08 -3.87 -0.55
C TYR A 248 -9.74 -2.83 0.51
N GLY A 249 -10.25 -1.60 0.38
CA GLY A 249 -10.10 -0.54 1.38
C GLY A 249 -10.70 -0.95 2.73
N ALA A 250 -11.92 -1.49 2.71
CA ALA A 250 -12.58 -2.00 3.91
C ALA A 250 -11.88 -3.25 4.49
N ALA A 251 -11.13 -4.01 3.71
CA ALA A 251 -10.23 -5.06 4.21
C ALA A 251 -9.00 -4.47 4.92
N LEU A 252 -8.41 -3.40 4.39
CA LEU A 252 -7.30 -2.68 5.02
C LEU A 252 -7.69 -1.92 6.29
N GLU A 253 -8.90 -1.38 6.36
CA GLU A 253 -9.40 -0.78 7.61
C GLU A 253 -9.45 -1.78 8.76
N LEU A 254 -9.78 -3.04 8.46
CA LEU A 254 -9.80 -4.13 9.44
C LEU A 254 -8.41 -4.67 9.73
N ALA A 255 -7.57 -4.80 8.70
CA ALA A 255 -6.22 -5.33 8.79
C ALA A 255 -5.25 -4.42 8.01
N PRO A 256 -4.72 -3.35 8.64
CA PRO A 256 -3.83 -2.37 7.99
C PRO A 256 -2.50 -2.93 7.45
N GLY A 257 -2.22 -4.22 7.66
CA GLY A 257 -1.07 -4.96 7.14
C GLY A 257 -1.44 -6.06 6.12
N HIS A 258 -2.67 -6.10 5.61
CA HIS A 258 -3.09 -7.12 4.64
C HIS A 258 -2.41 -6.89 3.27
N GLY A 259 -1.23 -7.49 3.09
CA GLY A 259 -0.33 -7.24 1.95
C GLY A 259 -0.95 -7.51 0.58
N ASP A 260 -1.90 -8.44 0.49
CA ASP A 260 -2.62 -8.72 -0.76
C ASP A 260 -3.60 -7.61 -1.12
N ALA A 261 -4.34 -7.06 -0.14
CA ALA A 261 -5.20 -5.89 -0.34
C ALA A 261 -4.38 -4.64 -0.75
N VAL A 262 -3.20 -4.44 -0.14
CA VAL A 262 -2.28 -3.35 -0.51
C VAL A 262 -1.80 -3.52 -1.96
N ARG A 263 -1.36 -4.72 -2.36
CA ARG A 263 -0.88 -4.99 -3.72
C ARG A 263 -1.98 -4.76 -4.76
N GLU A 264 -3.19 -5.22 -4.48
CA GLU A 264 -4.34 -5.03 -5.35
C GLU A 264 -4.72 -3.55 -5.49
N ILE A 265 -4.74 -2.80 -4.40
CA ILE A 265 -4.97 -1.35 -4.44
C ILE A 265 -3.84 -0.64 -5.18
N ARG A 266 -2.57 -1.01 -5.01
CA ARG A 266 -1.44 -0.43 -5.77
C ARG A 266 -1.54 -0.71 -7.26
N ALA A 267 -1.96 -1.92 -7.65
CA ALA A 267 -2.20 -2.26 -9.04
C ALA A 267 -3.30 -1.38 -9.66
N TYR A 268 -4.35 -1.07 -8.89
CA TYR A 268 -5.35 -0.07 -9.28
C TYR A 268 -4.86 1.37 -9.13
N ALA A 269 -3.92 1.67 -8.23
CA ALA A 269 -3.41 3.00 -7.95
C ALA A 269 -2.64 3.59 -9.13
N ALA A 270 -2.03 2.71 -9.96
CA ALA A 270 -1.50 3.07 -11.26
C ALA A 270 -2.55 3.75 -12.16
N ASP A 271 -3.84 3.43 -11.98
CA ASP A 271 -4.96 3.99 -12.74
C ASP A 271 -5.93 4.89 -11.91
N GLY A 272 -5.96 4.78 -10.57
CA GLY A 272 -7.06 5.27 -9.72
C GLY A 272 -6.69 6.13 -8.50
N GLN A 273 -5.50 5.96 -7.89
CA GLN A 273 -5.05 6.89 -6.82
C GLN A 273 -4.62 8.24 -7.42
N VAL A 274 -4.09 8.20 -8.63
CA VAL A 274 -3.85 9.39 -9.44
C VAL A 274 -5.17 10.14 -9.64
N ALA A 275 -6.30 9.47 -9.92
CA ALA A 275 -7.60 10.13 -10.06
C ALA A 275 -8.11 10.81 -8.76
N ALA A 276 -7.83 10.25 -7.58
CA ALA A 276 -8.19 10.87 -6.30
C ALA A 276 -7.29 12.08 -5.94
N LEU A 277 -5.99 11.97 -6.23
CA LEU A 277 -5.02 13.09 -6.13
C LEU A 277 -5.30 14.17 -7.19
N LEU A 278 -5.70 13.78 -8.40
CA LEU A 278 -6.09 14.67 -9.50
C LEU A 278 -7.42 15.37 -9.26
N LYS A 279 -8.40 14.71 -8.62
CA LYS A 279 -9.64 15.36 -8.14
C LYS A 279 -9.36 16.42 -7.09
N ALA A 280 -8.22 16.33 -6.38
CA ALA A 280 -7.75 17.36 -5.46
C ALA A 280 -6.92 18.48 -6.15
N ARG A 281 -6.82 18.52 -7.50
CA ARG A 281 -6.41 19.72 -8.24
C ARG A 281 -7.44 20.83 -8.01
N SER A 282 -7.35 21.55 -6.90
CA SER A 282 -7.79 22.94 -6.91
C SER A 282 -6.85 23.69 -7.87
N PRO A 283 -7.35 24.45 -8.85
CA PRO A 283 -6.49 25.41 -9.51
C PRO A 283 -6.01 26.32 -8.40
N ALA A 284 -4.70 26.32 -8.12
CA ALA A 284 -4.12 27.45 -7.43
C ALA A 284 -4.28 28.64 -8.39
N GLU A 285 -5.42 29.31 -8.25
CA GLU A 285 -5.66 30.72 -8.58
C GLU A 285 -4.78 31.61 -7.71
N SER A 286 -3.53 31.19 -7.46
CA SER A 286 -2.50 32.11 -7.00
C SER A 286 -2.07 32.93 -8.21
N ASP A 287 -1.65 34.16 -7.93
CA ASP A 287 -0.89 34.97 -8.87
C ASP A 287 0.21 34.12 -9.53
N LEU A 288 0.45 34.40 -10.82
CA LEU A 288 1.54 33.77 -11.55
C LEU A 288 2.85 34.01 -10.78
N PRO A 289 3.63 32.95 -10.45
CA PRO A 289 4.85 33.11 -9.68
C PRO A 289 5.96 33.84 -10.45
N LEU A 290 5.76 34.04 -11.76
CA LEU A 290 6.66 34.73 -12.66
C LEU A 290 5.92 35.78 -13.48
N ARG A 291 6.68 36.76 -13.98
CA ARG A 291 6.18 37.68 -15.00
C ARG A 291 5.82 36.88 -16.28
N PRO A 292 4.65 37.13 -16.90
CA PRO A 292 4.28 36.52 -18.16
C PRO A 292 5.37 36.74 -19.22
N ALA A 293 5.66 35.68 -19.98
CA ALA A 293 6.61 35.75 -21.08
C ALA A 293 6.01 36.44 -22.30
N GLN A 294 6.89 37.00 -23.13
CA GLN A 294 6.47 37.53 -24.43
C GLN A 294 6.21 36.38 -25.40
N THR A 295 5.41 36.63 -26.43
CA THR A 295 5.11 35.62 -27.46
C THR A 295 6.41 35.15 -28.11
N GLY A 296 6.60 33.82 -28.20
CA GLY A 296 7.81 33.23 -28.80
C GLY A 296 9.00 33.09 -27.84
N ALA A 297 8.87 33.46 -26.56
CA ALA A 297 9.97 33.41 -25.61
C ALA A 297 10.46 31.98 -25.31
N LEU A 298 11.78 31.86 -25.13
CA LEU A 298 12.48 30.65 -24.69
C LEU A 298 12.83 30.75 -23.21
N ALA A 299 12.57 29.66 -22.48
CA ALA A 299 13.05 29.45 -21.12
C ALA A 299 14.16 28.38 -21.10
N PHE A 300 15.26 28.67 -20.42
CA PHE A 300 16.06 27.61 -19.80
C PHE A 300 15.66 27.50 -18.34
N CYS A 301 15.46 26.29 -17.85
CA CYS A 301 15.08 26.09 -16.46
C CYS A 301 15.88 24.97 -15.79
N THR A 302 16.05 25.06 -14.49
CA THR A 302 16.68 24.02 -13.68
C THR A 302 15.95 23.85 -12.36
N ILE A 303 16.15 22.71 -11.69
CA ILE A 303 15.60 22.40 -10.38
C ILE A 303 16.74 22.08 -9.44
N ALA A 304 16.76 22.71 -8.27
CA ALA A 304 17.78 22.46 -7.27
C ALA A 304 17.28 22.72 -5.85
N SER A 305 17.92 22.09 -4.88
CA SER A 305 17.91 22.50 -3.48
C SER A 305 19.00 23.57 -3.27
N ALA A 306 18.93 24.36 -2.19
CA ALA A 306 19.85 25.47 -1.96
C ALA A 306 21.33 25.04 -1.92
N ASN A 307 21.60 23.79 -1.55
CA ASN A 307 22.96 23.22 -1.56
C ASN A 307 23.59 23.00 -2.94
N TYR A 308 22.83 23.17 -4.02
CA TYR A 308 23.31 23.13 -5.40
C TYR A 308 23.40 24.52 -6.05
N MET A 309 23.25 25.60 -5.28
CA MET A 309 23.18 26.96 -5.82
C MET A 309 24.45 27.37 -6.58
N ALA A 310 25.64 26.96 -6.16
CA ALA A 310 26.88 27.27 -6.88
C ALA A 310 26.87 26.69 -8.31
N GLN A 311 26.32 25.49 -8.48
CA GLN A 311 26.14 24.82 -9.78
C GLN A 311 25.07 25.52 -10.61
N VAL A 312 23.91 25.84 -10.00
CA VAL A 312 22.83 26.62 -10.66
C VAL A 312 23.35 27.94 -11.21
N LEU A 313 24.16 28.67 -10.45
CA LEU A 313 24.71 29.96 -10.86
C LEU A 313 25.77 29.80 -11.95
N ALA A 314 26.60 28.75 -11.90
CA ALA A 314 27.52 28.43 -12.99
C ALA A 314 26.78 28.09 -14.30
N LEU A 315 25.70 27.31 -14.21
CA LEU A 315 24.82 27.01 -15.35
C LEU A 315 24.18 28.28 -15.90
N ARG A 316 23.58 29.12 -15.04
CA ARG A 316 22.99 30.40 -15.43
C ARG A 316 23.98 31.28 -16.18
N ASP A 317 25.17 31.48 -15.61
CA ASP A 317 26.17 32.39 -16.18
C ASP A 317 26.65 31.88 -17.53
N SER A 318 26.92 30.58 -17.64
CA SER A 318 27.33 29.97 -18.91
C SER A 318 26.23 30.00 -19.97
N LEU A 319 24.96 29.84 -19.58
CA LEU A 319 23.83 30.00 -20.50
C LEU A 319 23.68 31.44 -20.96
N ALA A 320 23.87 32.44 -20.07
CA ALA A 320 23.77 33.84 -20.44
C ALA A 320 24.84 34.27 -21.47
N GLU A 321 26.03 33.63 -21.45
CA GLU A 321 27.07 33.83 -22.47
C GLU A 321 26.63 33.37 -23.87
N HIS A 322 25.81 32.32 -23.96
CA HIS A 322 25.44 31.69 -25.24
C HIS A 322 24.01 31.99 -25.69
N HIS A 323 23.08 32.18 -24.76
CA HIS A 323 21.66 32.41 -24.98
C HIS A 323 21.14 33.65 -24.22
N PRO A 324 21.67 34.86 -24.52
CA PRO A 324 21.23 36.10 -23.86
C PRO A 324 19.76 36.46 -24.13
N GLU A 325 19.16 35.87 -25.17
CA GLU A 325 17.74 36.01 -25.51
C GLU A 325 16.80 35.22 -24.58
N ALA A 326 17.30 34.20 -23.89
CA ALA A 326 16.50 33.29 -23.11
C ALA A 326 16.36 33.76 -21.65
N ARG A 327 15.23 33.45 -21.02
CA ARG A 327 15.06 33.64 -19.58
C ARG A 327 15.56 32.40 -18.85
N PHE A 328 16.30 32.61 -17.77
CA PHE A 328 16.74 31.54 -16.88
C PHE A 328 15.83 31.46 -15.66
N ILE A 329 15.19 30.31 -15.45
CA ILE A 329 14.25 30.08 -14.35
C ILE A 329 14.77 28.97 -13.43
N LEU A 330 14.91 29.28 -12.14
CA LEU A 330 15.19 28.30 -11.10
C LEU A 330 13.89 27.85 -10.43
N CYS A 331 13.63 26.56 -10.38
CA CYS A 331 12.69 25.99 -9.42
C CYS A 331 13.45 25.49 -8.19
N LEU A 332 13.20 26.12 -7.05
CA LEU A 332 13.92 25.87 -5.82
C LEU A 332 13.13 24.90 -4.92
N ALA A 333 13.75 23.77 -4.59
CA ALA A 333 13.21 22.70 -3.74
C ALA A 333 13.30 23.06 -2.24
N GLU A 334 12.84 24.26 -1.89
CA GLU A 334 12.87 24.83 -0.54
C GLU A 334 11.44 25.19 -0.08
N ARG A 335 11.26 25.33 1.24
CA ARG A 335 10.00 25.81 1.81
C ARG A 335 9.85 27.33 1.67
N GLU A 336 10.96 28.04 1.77
CA GLU A 336 11.05 29.50 1.74
C GLU A 336 12.28 29.93 0.92
N LEU A 337 12.28 31.18 0.46
CA LEU A 337 13.42 31.71 -0.29
C LEU A 337 14.61 31.98 0.64
N PRO A 338 15.83 31.51 0.32
CA PRO A 338 17.03 31.88 1.04
C PRO A 338 17.23 33.41 1.02
N PRO A 339 17.61 34.04 2.16
CA PRO A 339 17.74 35.49 2.25
C PRO A 339 18.90 36.05 1.40
N ASN A 340 19.86 35.20 1.06
CA ASN A 340 21.09 35.49 0.32
C ASN A 340 21.00 35.14 -1.18
N LEU A 341 19.79 34.97 -1.72
CA LEU A 341 19.62 34.73 -3.16
C LEU A 341 20.18 35.90 -3.99
N PRO A 342 20.93 35.62 -5.08
CA PRO A 342 21.41 36.66 -5.99
C PRO A 342 20.28 37.48 -6.59
N ALA A 343 20.44 38.80 -6.61
CA ALA A 343 19.47 39.72 -7.20
C ALA A 343 19.24 39.41 -8.70
N GLY A 344 18.00 39.53 -9.14
CA GLY A 344 17.60 39.33 -10.55
C GLY A 344 17.44 37.87 -10.97
N LEU A 345 17.65 36.90 -10.09
CA LEU A 345 17.34 35.50 -10.36
C LEU A 345 15.82 35.28 -10.31
N GLU A 346 15.26 34.71 -11.38
CA GLU A 346 13.85 34.32 -11.42
C GLU A 346 13.68 32.97 -10.72
N VAL A 347 12.95 32.95 -9.60
CA VAL A 347 12.81 31.77 -8.74
C VAL A 347 11.34 31.41 -8.55
N ILE A 348 11.02 30.13 -8.70
CA ILE A 348 9.75 29.50 -8.31
C ILE A 348 10.05 28.54 -7.16
N LEU A 349 9.37 28.63 -6.03
CA LEU A 349 9.43 27.60 -4.99
C LEU A 349 8.64 26.38 -5.43
N ALA A 350 9.12 25.17 -5.08
CA ALA A 350 8.45 23.91 -5.43
C ALA A 350 6.96 23.88 -5.02
N GLY A 351 6.62 24.50 -3.89
CA GLY A 351 5.23 24.60 -3.40
C GLY A 351 4.30 25.44 -4.30
N GLN A 352 4.85 26.26 -5.20
CA GLN A 352 4.10 27.10 -6.14
C GLN A 352 3.78 26.39 -7.46
N LEU A 353 4.24 25.15 -7.64
CA LEU A 353 4.02 24.38 -8.88
C LEU A 353 2.59 23.82 -9.02
N GLY A 354 1.77 23.91 -7.96
CA GLY A 354 0.39 23.40 -7.99
C GLY A 354 0.30 21.87 -7.96
N ILE A 355 1.26 21.21 -7.33
CA ILE A 355 1.28 19.75 -7.17
C ILE A 355 0.18 19.33 -6.16
N PRO A 356 -0.68 18.35 -6.49
CA PRO A 356 -1.66 17.83 -5.55
C PRO A 356 -0.99 17.18 -4.34
N ASP A 357 -1.57 17.38 -3.15
CA ASP A 357 -1.00 16.85 -1.90
C ASP A 357 0.50 17.18 -1.79
N PHE A 358 0.87 18.45 -1.96
CA PHE A 358 2.29 18.83 -2.03
C PHE A 358 3.11 18.33 -0.84
N GLN A 359 2.55 18.35 0.38
CA GLN A 359 3.26 17.84 1.56
C GLN A 359 3.47 16.32 1.48
N GLY A 360 2.43 15.54 1.15
CA GLY A 360 2.56 14.10 0.95
C GLY A 360 3.50 13.75 -0.21
N PHE A 361 3.43 14.48 -1.31
CA PHE A 361 4.32 14.36 -2.46
C PHE A 361 5.79 14.63 -2.08
N ALA A 362 6.09 15.74 -1.41
CA ALA A 362 7.44 16.07 -0.96
C ALA A 362 7.97 15.08 0.10
N PHE A 363 7.09 14.54 0.95
CA PHE A 363 7.46 13.56 1.97
C PHE A 363 7.87 12.21 1.36
N ARG A 364 7.27 11.78 0.25
CA ARG A 364 7.56 10.49 -0.41
C ARG A 364 9.00 10.40 -0.94
N TYR A 365 9.62 11.54 -1.24
CA TYR A 365 10.82 11.56 -2.05
C TYR A 365 12.06 12.09 -1.32
N SER A 366 13.17 11.38 -1.48
CA SER A 366 14.50 11.91 -1.18
C SER A 366 14.79 13.15 -2.05
N ILE A 367 15.85 13.91 -1.73
CA ILE A 367 16.21 15.11 -2.50
C ILE A 367 16.36 14.84 -4.01
N LEU A 368 17.00 13.72 -4.38
CA LEU A 368 17.17 13.32 -5.79
C LEU A 368 15.82 13.03 -6.44
N GLU A 369 15.02 12.16 -5.82
CA GLU A 369 13.71 11.76 -6.30
C GLU A 369 12.75 12.96 -6.39
N PHE A 370 12.83 13.89 -5.43
CA PHE A 370 11.95 15.05 -5.37
C PHE A 370 12.30 16.03 -6.48
N CYS A 371 13.56 16.47 -6.57
CA CYS A 371 14.00 17.39 -7.62
C CYS A 371 13.67 16.88 -9.03
N THR A 372 13.88 15.58 -9.26
CA THR A 372 13.53 14.94 -10.54
C THR A 372 12.02 14.85 -10.76
N ALA A 373 11.22 14.64 -9.70
CA ALA A 373 9.75 14.63 -9.78
C ALA A 373 9.12 15.99 -10.13
N LEU A 374 9.82 17.10 -9.90
CA LEU A 374 9.30 18.46 -10.17
C LEU A 374 9.34 18.84 -11.66
N LYS A 375 10.18 18.19 -12.47
CA LYS A 375 10.43 18.57 -13.88
C LYS A 375 9.14 18.73 -14.72
N PRO A 376 8.21 17.76 -14.78
CA PRO A 376 7.00 17.92 -15.58
C PRO A 376 6.14 19.09 -15.11
N TYR A 377 6.01 19.30 -13.80
CA TYR A 377 5.21 20.38 -13.23
C TYR A 377 5.79 21.76 -13.55
N LEU A 378 7.11 21.92 -13.48
CA LEU A 378 7.80 23.15 -13.87
C LEU A 378 7.58 23.45 -15.35
N LEU A 379 7.87 22.49 -16.23
CA LEU A 379 7.69 22.66 -17.67
C LEU A 379 6.22 22.98 -18.02
N ARG A 380 5.27 22.28 -17.38
CA ARG A 380 3.84 22.48 -17.57
C ARG A 380 3.37 23.87 -17.14
N LEU A 381 3.91 24.40 -16.05
CA LEU A 381 3.66 25.76 -15.57
C LEU A 381 4.21 26.81 -16.55
N LEU A 382 5.48 26.66 -16.97
CA LEU A 382 6.15 27.60 -17.86
C LEU A 382 5.44 27.71 -19.22
N LEU A 383 5.15 26.56 -19.82
CA LEU A 383 4.54 26.49 -21.16
C LEU A 383 3.04 26.78 -21.15
N GLY A 384 2.33 26.34 -20.11
CA GLY A 384 0.88 26.40 -20.07
C GLY A 384 0.29 27.64 -19.39
N ARG A 385 1.02 28.27 -18.45
CA ARG A 385 0.53 29.43 -17.68
C ARG A 385 1.41 30.66 -17.81
N CYS A 386 2.73 30.50 -17.89
CA CYS A 386 3.65 31.64 -17.99
C CYS A 386 3.86 32.13 -19.44
N GLY A 387 3.33 31.45 -20.46
CA GLY A 387 3.31 31.91 -21.84
C GLY A 387 4.60 31.69 -22.64
N PHE A 388 5.52 30.82 -22.17
CA PHE A 388 6.70 30.47 -22.93
C PHE A 388 6.34 29.60 -24.14
N ALA A 389 6.98 29.85 -25.29
CA ALA A 389 6.76 29.04 -26.49
C ALA A 389 7.48 27.69 -26.40
N SER A 390 8.65 27.68 -25.75
CA SER A 390 9.48 26.51 -25.49
C SER A 390 10.26 26.66 -24.19
N ALA A 391 10.53 25.54 -23.53
CA ALA A 391 11.34 25.45 -22.33
C ALA A 391 12.33 24.29 -22.45
N VAL A 392 13.57 24.51 -22.03
CA VAL A 392 14.61 23.48 -21.95
C VAL A 392 15.05 23.34 -20.50
N TYR A 393 14.78 22.16 -19.93
CA TYR A 393 15.30 21.80 -18.63
C TYR A 393 16.73 21.30 -18.76
N LEU A 394 17.58 21.76 -17.85
CA LEU A 394 18.97 21.34 -17.68
C LEU A 394 19.24 21.05 -16.19
N ASP A 395 19.90 19.94 -15.89
CA ASP A 395 20.36 19.66 -14.53
C ASP A 395 21.31 20.75 -14.03
N PRO A 396 21.29 21.07 -12.72
CA PRO A 396 22.02 22.22 -12.19
C PRO A 396 23.53 22.09 -12.33
N ASP A 397 24.07 20.87 -12.45
CA ASP A 397 25.48 20.56 -12.61
C ASP A 397 25.92 20.40 -14.08
N MET A 398 25.26 21.11 -14.99
CA MET A 398 25.66 21.23 -16.38
C MET A 398 26.38 22.55 -16.68
N LEU A 399 27.21 22.54 -17.73
CA LEU A 399 27.90 23.72 -18.23
C LEU A 399 27.60 23.90 -19.72
N ALA A 400 27.04 25.06 -20.09
CA ALA A 400 26.88 25.47 -21.48
C ALA A 400 28.21 26.03 -22.02
N LEU A 401 28.59 25.61 -23.22
CA LEU A 401 29.89 25.93 -23.85
C LEU A 401 29.74 26.45 -25.29
N ALA A 402 28.54 26.29 -25.86
CA ALA A 402 28.15 26.87 -27.14
C ALA A 402 26.61 26.99 -27.21
N ARG A 403 26.11 27.61 -28.29
CA ARG A 403 24.67 27.68 -28.57
C ARG A 403 24.10 26.30 -28.91
N MET A 404 22.86 26.07 -28.48
CA MET A 404 22.07 24.86 -28.75
C MET A 404 20.96 25.17 -29.77
N ASP A 405 21.30 25.78 -30.90
CA ASP A 405 20.32 26.26 -31.88
C ASP A 405 19.54 25.10 -32.53
N GLU A 406 20.16 23.92 -32.69
CA GLU A 406 19.49 22.73 -33.21
C GLU A 406 18.32 22.29 -32.33
N VAL A 407 18.44 22.46 -31.01
CA VAL A 407 17.38 22.12 -30.05
C VAL A 407 16.24 23.14 -30.14
N THR A 408 16.57 24.43 -30.10
CA THR A 408 15.57 25.50 -30.06
C THR A 408 14.79 25.58 -31.37
N GLU A 409 15.46 25.37 -32.51
CA GLU A 409 14.82 25.29 -33.83
C GLU A 409 13.81 24.14 -33.91
N ARG A 410 14.14 22.97 -33.35
CA ARG A 410 13.23 21.81 -33.33
C ARG A 410 12.00 22.09 -32.49
N LEU A 411 12.17 22.62 -31.28
CA LEU A 411 11.05 22.98 -30.39
C LEU A 411 10.12 24.02 -31.01
N TRP A 412 10.70 25.00 -31.71
CA TRP A 412 9.93 26.00 -32.43
C TRP A 412 9.17 25.40 -33.62
N ARG A 413 9.85 24.59 -34.44
CA ARG A 413 9.33 24.14 -35.74
C ARG A 413 8.35 22.98 -35.66
N ASP A 414 8.72 21.87 -35.01
CA ASP A 414 7.99 20.60 -35.15
C ASP A 414 7.97 19.69 -33.90
N ALA A 415 8.95 19.78 -32.99
CA ALA A 415 9.06 18.88 -31.85
C ALA A 415 8.09 19.23 -30.71
N ALA A 416 7.37 18.22 -30.21
CA ALA A 416 6.70 18.29 -28.91
C ALA A 416 7.73 18.19 -27.79
N LEU A 417 8.61 17.20 -27.87
CA LEU A 417 9.71 16.95 -26.93
C LEU A 417 11.04 16.77 -27.68
N VAL A 418 12.14 17.23 -27.08
CA VAL A 418 13.51 16.94 -27.51
C VAL A 418 14.23 16.20 -26.38
N LEU A 419 14.72 15.00 -26.68
CA LEU A 419 15.46 14.15 -25.73
C LEU A 419 16.85 13.81 -26.26
N THR A 420 17.79 13.55 -25.35
CA THR A 420 19.14 13.08 -25.67
C THR A 420 19.36 11.67 -25.10
N PRO A 421 19.95 10.73 -25.87
CA PRO A 421 20.29 9.43 -25.33
C PRO A 421 21.54 9.52 -24.44
N HIS A 422 21.69 8.61 -23.46
CA HIS A 422 22.95 8.45 -22.73
C HIS A 422 24.08 8.01 -23.66
N LEU A 423 23.84 6.91 -24.38
CA LEU A 423 24.81 6.28 -25.27
C LEU A 423 24.41 6.49 -26.72
N ARG A 424 25.40 6.69 -27.60
CA ARG A 424 25.18 6.79 -29.05
C ARG A 424 25.72 5.58 -29.80
N ARG A 425 26.55 4.77 -29.11
CA ARG A 425 27.09 3.50 -29.57
C ARG A 425 26.97 2.45 -28.44
N PRO A 426 27.01 1.15 -28.74
CA PRO A 426 27.04 0.12 -27.71
C PRO A 426 28.21 0.33 -26.74
N ALA A 427 27.99 0.11 -25.45
CA ALA A 427 29.06 0.25 -24.46
C ALA A 427 30.19 -0.76 -24.72
N VAL A 428 31.44 -0.30 -24.70
CA VAL A 428 32.61 -1.15 -24.93
C VAL A 428 33.25 -1.55 -23.61
N GLY A 429 33.23 -2.85 -23.30
CA GLY A 429 33.88 -3.44 -22.12
C GLY A 429 32.93 -3.72 -20.94
N HIS A 430 33.50 -4.03 -19.78
CA HIS A 430 32.74 -4.42 -18.59
C HIS A 430 32.70 -3.34 -17.49
N MET A 431 33.30 -2.17 -17.74
CA MET A 431 33.33 -1.06 -16.78
C MET A 431 32.08 -0.21 -16.91
N ALA A 432 31.47 0.16 -15.79
CA ALA A 432 30.27 0.99 -15.79
C ALA A 432 30.55 2.41 -16.33
N PRO A 433 29.61 2.98 -17.10
CA PRO A 433 28.29 2.42 -17.43
C PRO A 433 28.34 1.41 -18.59
N THR A 434 27.68 0.26 -18.39
CA THR A 434 27.40 -0.77 -19.39
C THR A 434 26.02 -0.57 -20.01
N ASP A 435 25.72 -1.22 -21.15
CA ASP A 435 24.39 -1.20 -21.76
C ASP A 435 23.28 -1.58 -20.75
N LEU A 436 23.53 -2.61 -19.92
CA LEU A 436 22.58 -3.03 -18.89
C LEU A 436 22.36 -1.98 -17.81
N SER A 437 23.43 -1.30 -17.37
CA SER A 437 23.30 -0.22 -16.37
C SER A 437 22.49 0.96 -16.92
N ILE A 438 22.68 1.31 -18.20
CA ILE A 438 21.90 2.36 -18.86
C ILE A 438 20.45 1.92 -19.06
N MET A 439 20.19 0.68 -19.50
CA MET A 439 18.81 0.19 -19.65
C MET A 439 18.04 0.17 -18.31
N ARG A 440 18.72 -0.12 -17.19
CA ARG A 440 18.12 -0.06 -15.85
C ARG A 440 17.83 1.38 -15.40
N ALA A 441 18.71 2.31 -15.72
CA ALA A 441 18.58 3.73 -15.36
C ALA A 441 17.64 4.53 -16.28
N GLY A 442 17.48 4.12 -17.54
CA GLY A 442 16.78 4.85 -18.60
C GLY A 442 17.70 5.18 -19.77
N THR A 443 17.23 4.92 -20.99
CA THR A 443 18.03 5.07 -22.21
C THR A 443 18.28 6.53 -22.61
N PHE A 444 17.34 7.42 -22.25
CA PHE A 444 17.49 8.87 -22.37
C PHE A 444 18.12 9.46 -21.12
N ASN A 445 18.95 10.50 -21.26
CA ASN A 445 19.42 11.30 -20.13
C ASN A 445 18.44 12.44 -19.88
N LEU A 446 17.81 12.42 -18.71
CA LEU A 446 16.85 13.44 -18.31
C LEU A 446 17.43 14.52 -17.40
N GLY A 447 18.76 14.64 -17.40
CA GLY A 447 19.39 15.91 -17.10
C GLY A 447 19.13 16.95 -18.21
N PHE A 448 18.67 16.52 -19.39
CA PHE A 448 18.26 17.37 -20.48
C PHE A 448 16.85 16.99 -20.97
N ILE A 449 15.94 17.96 -21.09
CA ILE A 449 14.69 17.78 -21.84
C ILE A 449 14.20 19.12 -22.40
N GLY A 450 13.97 19.16 -23.71
CA GLY A 450 13.26 20.26 -24.36
C GLY A 450 11.77 19.95 -24.50
N ALA A 451 10.91 20.94 -24.24
CA ALA A 451 9.47 20.83 -24.46
C ALA A 451 8.91 22.12 -25.10
N SER A 452 7.95 21.96 -26.00
CA SER A 452 7.25 23.10 -26.63
C SER A 452 5.86 23.32 -26.02
N SER A 453 5.26 24.48 -26.28
CA SER A 453 3.91 24.83 -25.81
C SER A 453 2.77 24.14 -26.59
N ARG A 454 3.10 23.16 -27.45
CA ARG A 454 2.14 22.43 -28.26
C ARG A 454 1.18 21.63 -27.36
N PRO A 455 -0.11 21.49 -27.72
CA PRO A 455 -1.07 20.72 -26.94
C PRO A 455 -0.61 19.28 -26.64
N GLU A 456 0.06 18.64 -27.61
CA GLU A 456 0.63 17.30 -27.46
C GLU A 456 1.73 17.24 -26.39
N ALA A 457 2.65 18.21 -26.38
CA ALA A 457 3.69 18.30 -25.35
C ALA A 457 3.06 18.51 -23.97
N LEU A 458 2.05 19.39 -23.85
CA LEU A 458 1.36 19.63 -22.58
C LEU A 458 0.67 18.36 -22.06
N ALA A 459 0.04 17.57 -22.94
CA ALA A 459 -0.60 16.31 -22.58
C ALA A 459 0.43 15.26 -22.11
N LEU A 460 1.59 15.17 -22.76
CA LEU A 460 2.68 14.29 -22.33
C LEU A 460 3.28 14.72 -20.98
N LEU A 461 3.41 16.03 -20.75
CA LEU A 461 3.84 16.57 -19.45
C LEU A 461 2.82 16.28 -18.34
N ASP A 462 1.53 16.38 -18.63
CA ASP A 462 0.46 16.00 -17.68
C ASP A 462 0.54 14.48 -17.38
N TRP A 463 0.66 13.61 -18.39
CA TRP A 463 0.86 12.17 -18.19
C TRP A 463 2.10 11.87 -17.33
N TRP A 464 3.20 12.55 -17.60
CA TRP A 464 4.44 12.37 -16.87
C TRP A 464 4.29 12.81 -15.41
N ALA A 465 3.74 14.02 -15.17
CA ALA A 465 3.43 14.54 -13.84
C ALA A 465 2.61 13.54 -13.01
N ASP A 466 1.59 12.95 -13.62
CA ASP A 466 0.67 11.99 -13.02
C ASP A 466 1.39 10.71 -12.55
N HIS A 467 2.33 10.20 -13.35
CA HIS A 467 3.13 9.04 -12.98
C HIS A 467 4.10 9.34 -11.85
N LEU A 468 4.68 10.55 -11.84
CA LEU A 468 5.63 10.96 -10.82
C LEU A 468 4.99 11.31 -9.47
N LEU A 469 3.66 11.28 -9.34
CA LEU A 469 3.00 11.40 -8.03
C LEU A 469 3.37 10.25 -7.07
N LEU A 470 3.62 9.07 -7.63
CA LEU A 470 3.90 7.86 -6.85
C LEU A 470 5.19 7.16 -7.29
N ASN A 471 5.65 7.37 -8.53
CA ASN A 471 6.65 6.47 -9.12
C ASN A 471 8.00 7.11 -9.44
N CYS A 472 8.33 8.29 -8.90
CA CYS A 472 9.67 8.88 -9.05
C CYS A 472 10.66 8.29 -8.02
N LEU A 473 11.05 7.02 -8.18
CA LEU A 473 11.83 6.28 -7.17
C LEU A 473 13.20 5.86 -7.71
N ALA A 474 14.24 5.97 -6.88
CA ALA A 474 15.59 5.51 -7.23
C ALA A 474 15.79 4.04 -6.85
N MET A 475 15.29 3.12 -7.68
CA MET A 475 15.37 1.66 -7.48
C MET A 475 15.90 0.96 -8.75
N PRO A 476 17.15 1.22 -9.15
CA PRO A 476 17.68 0.73 -10.43
C PRO A 476 17.71 -0.80 -10.54
N GLU A 477 17.79 -1.53 -9.41
CA GLU A 477 17.71 -3.00 -9.41
C GLU A 477 16.31 -3.53 -9.75
N GLU A 478 15.27 -2.74 -9.48
CA GLU A 478 13.87 -3.02 -9.87
C GLU A 478 13.54 -2.48 -11.26
N GLY A 479 14.52 -1.90 -11.96
CA GLY A 479 14.33 -1.31 -13.29
C GLY A 479 13.57 0.02 -13.30
N LEU A 480 13.46 0.68 -12.15
CA LEU A 480 12.86 2.01 -12.01
C LEU A 480 13.90 2.98 -11.45
N PHE A 481 14.33 3.94 -12.26
CA PHE A 481 15.26 4.97 -11.82
C PHE A 481 14.68 6.34 -12.13
N VAL A 482 14.10 6.92 -11.08
CA VAL A 482 13.48 8.25 -11.04
C VAL A 482 12.55 8.50 -12.24
N ASP A 483 12.43 9.76 -12.63
CA ASP A 483 11.59 10.24 -13.71
C ASP A 483 12.05 9.76 -15.10
N GLN A 484 13.35 9.59 -15.26
CA GLN A 484 14.00 9.28 -16.53
C GLN A 484 13.51 7.97 -17.16
N LYS A 485 13.25 6.93 -16.35
CA LYS A 485 12.84 5.63 -16.87
C LYS A 485 11.55 5.69 -17.69
N PHE A 486 10.65 6.60 -17.34
CA PHE A 486 9.39 6.81 -18.07
C PHE A 486 9.61 7.30 -19.51
N MET A 487 10.74 7.95 -19.78
CA MET A 487 11.01 8.52 -21.10
C MET A 487 11.35 7.46 -22.15
N ASP A 488 11.70 6.24 -21.73
CA ASP A 488 11.87 5.09 -22.62
C ASP A 488 10.58 4.77 -23.40
N LEU A 489 9.41 5.23 -22.91
CA LEU A 489 8.10 5.03 -23.54
C LEU A 489 7.78 6.10 -24.61
N MET A 490 8.47 7.25 -24.60
CA MET A 490 8.15 8.38 -25.50
C MET A 490 8.13 8.02 -26.99
N PRO A 491 9.07 7.21 -27.52
CA PRO A 491 9.03 6.79 -28.93
C PRO A 491 7.76 6.02 -29.31
N GLY A 492 7.10 5.38 -28.35
CA GLY A 492 5.82 4.69 -28.56
C GLY A 492 4.59 5.58 -28.41
N PHE A 493 4.70 6.76 -27.80
CA PHE A 493 3.57 7.63 -27.49
C PHE A 493 3.34 8.75 -28.49
N THR A 494 4.39 9.24 -29.14
CA THR A 494 4.28 10.41 -30.02
C THR A 494 5.22 10.33 -31.22
N GLY A 495 4.74 10.77 -32.38
CA GLY A 495 5.56 11.00 -33.57
C GLY A 495 6.28 12.34 -33.57
N ALA A 496 5.96 13.24 -32.62
CA ALA A 496 6.56 14.56 -32.46
C ALA A 496 7.73 14.57 -31.46
N LEU A 497 8.26 13.40 -31.09
CA LEU A 497 9.51 13.28 -30.36
C LEU A 497 10.70 13.45 -31.31
N HIS A 498 11.57 14.41 -31.01
CA HIS A 498 12.89 14.51 -31.64
C HIS A 498 13.96 13.96 -30.69
N VAL A 499 14.73 12.97 -31.16
CA VAL A 499 15.90 12.47 -30.41
C VAL A 499 17.16 13.14 -30.97
N GLU A 500 17.68 14.11 -30.23
CA GLU A 500 18.89 14.85 -30.59
C GLU A 500 20.13 13.99 -30.34
N ARG A 501 20.99 13.90 -31.35
CA ARG A 501 22.19 13.05 -31.35
C ARG A 501 23.45 13.85 -31.68
N HIS A 502 23.43 15.16 -31.56
CA HIS A 502 24.63 15.99 -31.69
C HIS A 502 25.70 15.55 -30.65
N PRO A 503 26.95 15.24 -31.05
CA PRO A 503 28.02 14.77 -30.14
C PRO A 503 28.39 15.78 -29.05
N GLY A 504 28.23 17.07 -29.34
CA GLY A 504 28.48 18.14 -28.37
C GLY A 504 27.33 18.35 -27.37
N LEU A 505 26.23 17.61 -27.49
CA LEU A 505 25.09 17.69 -26.57
C LEU A 505 25.09 16.44 -25.67
N ASN A 506 24.90 16.63 -24.36
CA ASN A 506 24.84 15.54 -23.37
C ASN A 506 26.16 14.73 -23.23
N LEU A 507 27.31 15.41 -23.29
CA LEU A 507 28.61 14.77 -23.03
C LEU A 507 28.87 14.68 -21.53
N ALA A 508 29.20 13.49 -21.03
CA ALA A 508 29.54 13.26 -19.62
C ALA A 508 30.36 11.98 -19.44
N TYR A 509 30.60 11.57 -18.20
CA TYR A 509 31.40 10.37 -17.91
C TYR A 509 30.86 9.07 -18.55
N TRP A 510 29.57 9.00 -18.92
CA TRP A 510 28.96 7.79 -19.50
C TRP A 510 29.28 7.56 -20.97
N ASN A 511 29.52 8.64 -21.73
CA ASN A 511 29.79 8.55 -23.17
C ASN A 511 31.11 9.25 -23.58
N LEU A 512 31.84 9.87 -22.65
CA LEU A 512 33.08 10.59 -22.96
C LEU A 512 34.14 9.69 -23.62
N SER A 513 34.21 8.40 -23.27
CA SER A 513 35.12 7.44 -23.90
C SER A 513 34.76 7.10 -25.36
N GLU A 514 33.55 7.43 -25.82
CA GLU A 514 33.11 7.26 -27.20
C GLU A 514 33.64 8.35 -28.14
N HIS A 515 34.21 9.42 -27.58
CA HIS A 515 34.45 10.68 -28.25
C HIS A 515 35.89 11.18 -28.12
N SER A 516 36.32 11.96 -29.12
CA SER A 516 37.56 12.75 -29.03
C SER A 516 37.22 14.16 -28.56
N LEU A 517 37.64 14.50 -27.34
CA LEU A 517 37.55 15.85 -26.79
C LEU A 517 38.82 16.63 -27.11
N THR A 518 38.69 17.78 -27.76
CA THR A 518 39.80 18.69 -28.04
C THR A 518 39.48 20.10 -27.57
N ARG A 519 40.53 20.88 -27.30
CA ARG A 519 40.44 22.29 -26.92
C ARG A 519 41.22 23.16 -27.89
N HIS A 520 40.60 24.26 -28.34
CA HIS A 520 41.19 25.27 -29.20
C HIS A 520 40.98 26.66 -28.58
N GLY A 521 41.97 27.15 -27.82
CA GLY A 521 41.82 28.38 -27.04
C GLY A 521 40.74 28.21 -25.96
N ASP A 522 39.69 29.01 -26.01
CA ASP A 522 38.55 28.95 -25.07
C ASP A 522 37.36 28.14 -25.60
N PHE A 523 37.55 27.40 -26.70
CA PHE A 523 36.53 26.57 -27.33
C PHE A 523 36.86 25.09 -27.18
N TRP A 524 35.82 24.28 -26.96
CA TRP A 524 35.93 22.82 -26.93
C TRP A 524 35.21 22.20 -28.11
N GLN A 525 35.78 21.11 -28.63
CA GLN A 525 35.17 20.31 -29.68
C GLN A 525 35.10 18.84 -29.29
N VAL A 526 34.06 18.17 -29.80
CA VAL A 526 33.79 16.74 -29.65
C VAL A 526 33.60 16.16 -31.03
N ASP A 527 34.47 15.25 -31.45
CA ASP A 527 34.46 14.67 -32.80
C ASP A 527 34.44 15.73 -33.91
N GLY A 528 35.14 16.85 -33.69
CA GLY A 528 35.23 17.98 -34.64
C GLY A 528 34.02 18.94 -34.65
N GLN A 529 33.01 18.72 -33.81
CA GLN A 529 31.85 19.61 -33.63
C GLN A 529 31.96 20.38 -32.31
N ALA A 530 31.31 21.53 -32.18
CA ALA A 530 31.37 22.32 -30.94
C ALA A 530 30.79 21.54 -29.75
N LEU A 531 31.49 21.53 -28.61
CA LEU A 531 30.91 21.08 -27.35
C LEU A 531 29.89 22.11 -26.89
N GLN A 532 28.60 21.76 -26.88
CA GLN A 532 27.51 22.64 -26.50
C GLN A 532 27.20 22.54 -25.01
N LEU A 533 27.18 21.32 -24.48
CA LEU A 533 26.74 21.03 -23.11
C LEU A 533 27.53 19.87 -22.52
N PHE A 534 28.16 20.10 -21.37
CA PHE A 534 28.82 19.07 -20.59
C PHE A 534 28.13 18.87 -19.25
N HIS A 535 27.87 17.62 -18.84
CA HIS A 535 27.23 17.29 -17.57
C HIS A 535 28.26 16.78 -16.55
N PHE A 536 28.45 17.53 -15.47
CA PHE A 536 29.37 17.23 -14.38
C PHE A 536 28.74 16.33 -13.30
N SER A 537 27.94 15.33 -13.71
CA SER A 537 27.24 14.43 -12.80
C SER A 537 28.18 13.72 -11.84
N GLY A 538 28.11 14.09 -10.56
CA GLY A 538 28.94 13.53 -9.48
C GLY A 538 30.37 14.05 -9.41
N TYR A 539 30.70 15.16 -10.09
CA TYR A 539 31.96 15.88 -9.93
C TYR A 539 32.02 16.57 -8.57
N ASP A 540 33.20 16.58 -7.95
CA ASP A 540 33.46 17.32 -6.71
C ASP A 540 34.74 18.16 -6.88
N PRO A 541 34.65 19.50 -6.85
CA PRO A 541 35.83 20.36 -6.99
C PRO A 541 36.81 20.24 -5.80
N GLN A 542 36.43 19.59 -4.68
CA GLN A 542 37.37 19.24 -3.60
C GLN A 542 38.23 18.01 -3.94
N VAL A 543 37.83 17.22 -4.94
CA VAL A 543 38.59 16.09 -5.48
C VAL A 543 38.78 16.30 -6.99
N PRO A 544 39.50 17.37 -7.40
CA PRO A 544 39.49 17.87 -8.78
C PRO A 544 40.07 16.88 -9.80
N ASP A 545 40.90 15.93 -9.36
CA ASP A 545 41.49 14.91 -10.22
C ASP A 545 40.53 13.76 -10.57
N ARG A 546 39.28 13.78 -10.08
CA ARG A 546 38.26 12.76 -10.37
C ARG A 546 37.06 13.42 -11.07
N LEU A 547 36.79 13.02 -12.31
CA LEU A 547 35.66 13.56 -13.10
C LEU A 547 34.29 13.27 -12.45
N SER A 548 34.09 12.06 -11.94
CA SER A 548 32.82 11.67 -11.34
C SER A 548 33.02 10.61 -10.27
N ARG A 549 32.24 10.67 -9.19
CA ARG A 549 32.16 9.59 -8.18
C ARG A 549 31.54 8.30 -8.73
N HIS A 550 30.87 8.34 -9.89
CA HIS A 550 30.16 7.22 -10.48
C HIS A 550 31.04 6.30 -11.33
N THR A 551 32.29 6.70 -11.62
CA THR A 551 33.24 5.88 -12.39
C THR A 551 34.70 6.17 -12.01
N GLY A 552 35.55 5.15 -12.09
CA GLY A 552 37.00 5.28 -11.94
C GLY A 552 37.76 5.56 -13.24
N LEU A 553 37.08 5.57 -14.39
CA LEU A 553 37.73 5.64 -15.71
C LEU A 553 38.56 6.91 -15.93
N PHE A 554 38.12 8.02 -15.35
CA PHE A 554 38.73 9.34 -15.52
C PHE A 554 39.35 9.84 -14.20
N ALA A 555 39.95 8.92 -13.44
CA ALA A 555 40.66 9.22 -12.19
C ALA A 555 42.06 8.57 -12.19
N PRO A 556 43.16 9.35 -12.24
CA PRO A 556 43.18 10.80 -12.34
C PRO A 556 42.78 11.29 -13.74
N ILE A 557 42.29 12.54 -13.83
CA ILE A 557 42.10 13.24 -15.11
C ILE A 557 43.47 13.52 -15.74
N ARG A 558 43.79 12.82 -16.84
CA ARG A 558 45.07 12.96 -17.57
C ARG A 558 44.97 13.75 -18.87
N ASP A 559 43.78 13.82 -19.44
CA ASP A 559 43.53 14.53 -20.69
C ASP A 559 43.54 16.05 -20.44
N GLU A 560 44.31 16.79 -21.25
CA GLU A 560 44.51 18.23 -21.07
C GLU A 560 43.22 19.03 -21.37
N ALA A 561 42.46 18.62 -22.39
CA ALA A 561 41.22 19.30 -22.76
C ALA A 561 40.15 19.10 -21.67
N LEU A 562 40.04 17.88 -21.13
CA LEU A 562 39.18 17.57 -19.99
C LEU A 562 39.61 18.29 -18.72
N ARG A 563 40.92 18.34 -18.43
CA ARG A 563 41.44 19.07 -17.27
C ARG A 563 41.09 20.55 -17.33
N ALA A 564 41.32 21.18 -18.48
CA ALA A 564 40.96 22.57 -18.70
C ALA A 564 39.45 22.80 -18.56
N LEU A 565 38.63 21.84 -19.00
CA LEU A 565 37.18 21.91 -18.87
C LEU A 565 36.72 21.83 -17.41
N THR A 566 37.29 20.90 -16.63
CA THR A 566 36.99 20.78 -15.19
C THR A 566 37.47 21.99 -14.41
N ASP A 567 38.65 22.53 -14.75
CA ASP A 567 39.18 23.74 -14.12
C ASP A 567 38.29 24.96 -14.42
N ARG A 568 37.77 25.08 -15.64
CA ARG A 568 36.79 26.13 -16.00
C ARG A 568 35.52 26.03 -15.15
N TYR A 569 34.95 24.84 -15.02
CA TYR A 569 33.73 24.63 -14.22
C TYR A 569 33.96 24.93 -12.74
N ALA A 570 35.06 24.43 -12.17
CA ALA A 570 35.45 24.71 -10.79
C ALA A 570 35.66 26.22 -10.54
N ALA A 571 36.29 26.93 -11.48
CA ALA A 571 36.48 28.38 -11.38
C ALA A 571 35.15 29.15 -11.42
N LEU A 572 34.18 28.73 -12.24
CA LEU A 572 32.84 29.31 -12.26
C LEU A 572 32.11 29.10 -10.92
N MET A 573 32.13 27.87 -10.38
CA MET A 573 31.55 27.60 -9.07
C MET A 573 32.22 28.43 -7.96
N ALA A 574 33.54 28.60 -8.02
CA ALA A 574 34.29 29.37 -7.03
C ALA A 574 33.92 30.88 -7.01
N ARG A 575 33.46 31.45 -8.12
CA ARG A 575 32.95 32.84 -8.16
C ARG A 575 31.73 33.04 -7.25
N HIS A 576 30.97 31.97 -7.01
CA HIS A 576 29.74 31.97 -6.22
C HIS A 576 29.93 31.40 -4.81
N ALA A 577 31.17 31.19 -4.38
CA ALA A 577 31.51 30.57 -3.09
C ALA A 577 31.49 31.55 -1.89
N GLN A 578 30.97 32.77 -2.06
CA GLN A 578 30.86 33.74 -0.95
C GLN A 578 29.87 33.29 0.14
N GLU A 579 28.93 32.42 -0.23
CA GLU A 579 27.94 31.82 0.66
C GLU A 579 28.23 30.33 0.82
N ASP A 580 28.09 29.79 2.03
CA ASP A 580 28.20 28.35 2.27
C ASP A 580 26.92 27.62 1.87
N TRP A 581 26.68 27.56 0.55
CA TRP A 581 25.54 26.83 0.00
C TRP A 581 25.60 25.34 0.39
N ARG A 582 26.78 24.73 0.39
CA ARG A 582 26.95 23.29 0.64
C ARG A 582 26.45 22.86 2.02
N GLY A 583 26.53 23.75 3.02
CA GLY A 583 26.01 23.54 4.36
C GLY A 583 24.48 23.53 4.47
N HIS A 584 23.75 23.97 3.44
CA HIS A 584 22.29 23.97 3.48
C HIS A 584 21.73 22.55 3.45
N GLY A 585 20.90 22.23 4.45
CA GLY A 585 20.18 20.96 4.51
C GLY A 585 19.02 20.92 3.51
N TYR A 586 18.57 19.71 3.16
CA TYR A 586 17.36 19.53 2.36
C TYR A 586 16.12 19.92 3.18
N ALA A 587 15.35 20.91 2.71
CA ALA A 587 14.18 21.45 3.42
C ALA A 587 13.06 20.44 3.72
N PHE A 588 12.97 19.38 2.93
CA PHE A 588 12.01 18.29 3.13
C PHE A 588 12.69 17.04 3.70
N GLY A 589 13.89 17.17 4.29
CA GLY A 589 14.70 16.09 4.86
C GLY A 589 14.39 15.74 6.32
N HIS A 590 13.60 16.55 7.02
CA HIS A 590 13.38 16.47 8.46
C HIS A 590 11.88 16.52 8.81
N PHE A 591 11.50 15.84 9.88
CA PHE A 591 10.21 16.00 10.53
C PHE A 591 10.10 17.40 11.19
N ALA A 592 8.89 17.79 11.57
CA ALA A 592 8.65 19.04 12.30
C ALA A 592 9.38 19.11 13.65
N SER A 593 9.76 17.96 14.22
CA SER A 593 10.59 17.85 15.42
C SER A 593 12.07 18.23 15.19
N GLY A 594 12.50 18.36 13.93
CA GLY A 594 13.90 18.50 13.54
C GLY A 594 14.62 17.16 13.32
N ALA A 595 13.99 16.02 13.63
CA ALA A 595 14.56 14.71 13.37
C ALA A 595 14.69 14.43 11.87
N ARG A 596 15.82 13.85 11.44
CA ARG A 596 16.01 13.39 10.06
C ARG A 596 14.97 12.32 9.69
N ILE A 597 14.48 12.36 8.46
CA ILE A 597 13.54 11.36 7.93
C ILE A 597 14.34 10.18 7.34
N PRO A 598 14.21 8.95 7.88
CA PRO A 598 14.85 7.77 7.31
C PRO A 598 14.32 7.46 5.90
N ALA A 599 15.17 6.94 5.00
CA ALA A 599 14.74 6.54 3.67
C ALA A 599 13.55 5.56 3.71
N MET A 600 13.62 4.57 4.62
CA MET A 600 12.56 3.58 4.79
C MET A 600 11.26 4.17 5.36
N ALA A 601 11.31 5.29 6.08
CA ALA A 601 10.10 5.97 6.54
C ALA A 601 9.31 6.56 5.36
N ARG A 602 10.02 7.14 4.38
CA ARG A 602 9.40 7.63 3.13
C ARG A 602 8.75 6.50 2.35
N ARG A 603 9.44 5.35 2.28
CA ARG A 603 8.92 4.13 1.65
C ARG A 603 7.68 3.62 2.36
N LEU A 604 7.72 3.44 3.68
CA LEU A 604 6.54 3.08 4.47
C LEU A 604 5.36 4.02 4.21
N HIS A 605 5.60 5.34 4.17
CA HIS A 605 4.57 6.33 3.89
C HIS A 605 3.97 6.14 2.49
N LEU A 606 4.82 6.08 1.46
CA LEU A 606 4.42 5.82 0.07
C LEU A 606 3.69 4.48 -0.08
N GLU A 607 3.99 3.51 0.76
CA GLU A 607 3.51 2.15 0.60
C GLU A 607 2.18 1.87 1.30
N ARG A 608 1.94 2.54 2.43
CA ARG A 608 0.79 2.26 3.31
C ARG A 608 -0.11 3.46 3.55
N TYR A 609 0.29 4.66 3.15
CA TYR A 609 -0.36 5.92 3.54
C TYR A 609 -0.54 6.90 2.36
N THR A 610 -0.65 6.38 1.14
CA THR A 610 -1.04 7.14 -0.07
C THR A 610 -2.48 7.63 0.08
N GLY A 611 -2.66 8.90 0.44
CA GLY A 611 -3.97 9.48 0.77
C GLY A 611 -4.10 9.96 2.22
N TRP A 612 -3.01 9.91 2.99
CA TRP A 612 -2.88 10.62 4.26
C TRP A 612 -3.22 12.11 4.06
N ARG A 613 -4.14 12.67 4.86
CA ARG A 613 -4.67 14.03 4.64
C ARG A 613 -3.93 15.10 5.43
N GLU A 614 -3.38 14.72 6.57
CA GLU A 614 -2.66 15.63 7.46
C GLU A 614 -1.21 15.83 7.00
N ASP A 615 -0.49 16.76 7.62
CA ASP A 615 0.93 16.98 7.30
C ASP A 615 1.79 15.78 7.77
N PRO A 616 2.38 14.98 6.86
CA PRO A 616 3.21 13.84 7.23
C PRO A 616 4.52 14.28 7.92
N PHE A 617 5.03 15.49 7.66
CA PHE A 617 6.21 16.00 8.36
C PHE A 617 5.95 16.22 9.84
N ALA A 618 4.70 16.56 10.22
CA ALA A 618 4.31 16.78 11.60
C ALA A 618 3.89 15.48 12.31
N MET A 619 3.19 14.58 11.62
CA MET A 619 2.50 13.47 12.28
C MET A 619 3.18 12.11 12.10
N PHE A 620 3.90 11.90 11.00
CA PHE A 620 4.32 10.55 10.61
C PHE A 620 5.43 9.98 11.51
N GLU A 621 6.23 10.84 12.13
CA GLU A 621 7.24 10.40 13.11
C GLU A 621 6.61 9.60 14.26
N ALA A 622 5.53 10.12 14.85
CA ALA A 622 4.84 9.43 15.92
C ALA A 622 4.21 8.12 15.43
N VAL A 623 3.73 8.10 14.19
CA VAL A 623 3.13 6.90 13.58
C VAL A 623 4.16 5.80 13.41
N MET A 624 5.31 6.09 12.80
CA MET A 624 6.33 5.08 12.50
C MET A 624 7.00 4.50 13.76
N ARG A 625 6.99 5.25 14.88
CA ARG A 625 7.53 4.83 16.17
C ARG A 625 6.57 3.95 16.99
N LYS A 626 5.27 3.96 16.70
CA LYS A 626 4.30 3.14 17.45
C LYS A 626 4.71 1.66 17.42
N PRO A 627 4.63 0.93 18.53
CA PRO A 627 4.94 -0.49 18.55
C PRO A 627 3.91 -1.30 17.77
N THR A 628 4.35 -2.35 17.09
CA THR A 628 3.56 -3.37 16.39
C THR A 628 4.35 -4.67 16.45
N GLU A 629 3.78 -5.71 17.07
CA GLU A 629 4.46 -6.99 17.34
C GLU A 629 5.84 -6.81 18.02
N GLY A 630 5.88 -5.99 19.08
CA GLY A 630 7.08 -5.81 19.90
C GLY A 630 8.18 -4.92 19.31
N VAL A 631 8.03 -4.41 18.09
CA VAL A 631 8.99 -3.49 17.46
C VAL A 631 8.30 -2.22 16.93
N PRO A 632 9.03 -1.10 16.72
CA PRO A 632 8.49 0.07 16.03
C PRO A 632 7.90 -0.30 14.65
N ARG A 633 6.79 0.33 14.26
CA ARG A 633 6.10 0.09 12.97
C ARG A 633 7.02 0.13 11.77
N LEU A 634 8.04 0.99 11.77
CA LEU A 634 9.03 1.02 10.70
C LEU A 634 9.86 -0.27 10.61
N LEU A 635 10.27 -0.84 11.74
CA LEU A 635 11.00 -2.11 11.77
C LEU A 635 10.07 -3.28 11.41
N HIS A 636 8.82 -3.25 11.88
CA HIS A 636 7.81 -4.22 11.48
C HIS A 636 7.57 -4.18 9.96
N HIS A 637 7.53 -2.99 9.37
CA HIS A 637 7.37 -2.85 7.92
C HIS A 637 8.52 -3.50 7.15
N ILE A 638 9.76 -3.23 7.57
CA ILE A 638 10.96 -3.86 6.98
C ILE A 638 10.87 -5.40 7.07
N TRP A 639 10.48 -5.91 8.23
CA TRP A 639 10.29 -7.35 8.42
C TRP A 639 9.21 -7.89 7.47
N ASP A 640 8.05 -7.23 7.40
CA ASP A 640 6.90 -7.69 6.63
C ASP A 640 7.13 -7.65 5.11
N THR A 641 7.82 -6.62 4.61
CA THR A 641 8.11 -6.47 3.18
C THR A 641 9.33 -7.27 2.71
N THR A 642 10.07 -7.90 3.62
CA THR A 642 11.25 -8.70 3.29
C THR A 642 10.98 -10.19 3.53
N PRO A 643 10.68 -11.01 2.50
CA PRO A 643 10.30 -12.41 2.66
C PRO A 643 11.29 -13.25 3.48
N MET A 644 12.60 -13.01 3.32
CA MET A 644 13.64 -13.69 4.08
C MET A 644 13.54 -13.40 5.58
N LEU A 645 13.21 -12.16 5.98
CA LEU A 645 13.06 -11.80 7.38
C LEU A 645 11.83 -12.45 7.99
N ARG A 646 10.68 -12.48 7.28
CA ARG A 646 9.49 -13.22 7.74
C ARG A 646 9.73 -14.70 7.96
N SER A 647 10.58 -15.31 7.14
CA SER A 647 10.94 -16.73 7.31
C SER A 647 11.93 -16.96 8.46
N GLY A 648 12.72 -15.96 8.84
CA GLY A 648 13.80 -16.09 9.82
C GLY A 648 13.45 -15.62 11.24
N TYR A 649 12.40 -14.80 11.38
CA TYR A 649 12.00 -14.16 12.64
C TYR A 649 10.47 -14.16 12.77
N ASP A 650 9.95 -14.72 13.86
CA ASP A 650 8.53 -14.67 14.22
C ASP A 650 8.31 -13.56 15.27
N LEU A 651 7.87 -12.37 14.84
CA LEU A 651 7.74 -11.21 15.74
C LEU A 651 6.64 -11.34 16.81
N ALA A 652 5.80 -12.38 16.74
CA ALA A 652 4.90 -12.73 17.84
C ALA A 652 5.66 -13.28 19.06
N LYS A 653 6.91 -13.75 18.87
CA LYS A 653 7.76 -14.31 19.93
C LYS A 653 8.79 -13.30 20.44
N PRO A 654 8.82 -12.98 21.75
CA PRO A 654 9.78 -12.04 22.31
C PRO A 654 11.25 -12.40 22.03
N GLU A 655 11.61 -13.68 22.00
CA GLU A 655 12.96 -14.13 21.67
C GLU A 655 13.37 -13.79 20.23
N ASP A 656 12.44 -13.87 19.29
CA ASP A 656 12.70 -13.56 17.89
C ASP A 656 12.70 -12.06 17.63
N VAL A 657 11.91 -11.29 18.37
CA VAL A 657 12.04 -9.82 18.43
C VAL A 657 13.46 -9.43 18.87
N ALA A 658 13.97 -10.02 19.95
CA ALA A 658 15.32 -9.73 20.43
C ALA A 658 16.40 -10.13 19.42
N ARG A 659 16.27 -11.30 18.79
CA ARG A 659 17.18 -11.77 17.72
C ARG A 659 17.13 -10.87 16.49
N PHE A 660 15.95 -10.42 16.08
CA PHE A 660 15.76 -9.52 14.95
C PHE A 660 16.44 -8.17 15.21
N VAL A 661 16.19 -7.57 16.38
CA VAL A 661 16.84 -6.32 16.79
C VAL A 661 18.36 -6.47 16.90
N ALA A 662 18.85 -7.60 17.44
CA ALA A 662 20.28 -7.88 17.50
C ALA A 662 20.90 -8.03 16.10
N TRP A 663 20.20 -8.68 15.17
CA TRP A 663 20.64 -8.80 13.77
C TRP A 663 20.69 -7.45 13.07
N LEU A 664 19.68 -6.59 13.27
CA LEU A 664 19.67 -5.22 12.73
C LEU A 664 20.91 -4.44 13.22
N ARG A 665 21.20 -4.50 14.53
CA ARG A 665 22.40 -3.89 15.14
C ARG A 665 23.72 -4.51 14.65
N GLY A 666 23.69 -5.79 14.27
CA GLY A 666 24.84 -6.52 13.75
C GLY A 666 25.17 -6.26 12.26
N GLY A 667 24.59 -5.22 11.66
CA GLY A 667 24.77 -4.85 10.26
C GLY A 667 23.59 -5.19 9.35
N GLY A 668 22.52 -5.81 9.88
CA GLY A 668 21.29 -6.09 9.14
C GLY A 668 20.58 -4.83 8.65
N ALA A 669 20.64 -3.72 9.39
CA ALA A 669 20.02 -2.46 9.02
C ALA A 669 20.49 -1.94 7.65
N ALA A 670 21.80 -1.97 7.39
CA ALA A 670 22.36 -1.56 6.11
C ALA A 670 21.87 -2.45 4.93
N LEU A 671 21.69 -3.76 5.15
CA LEU A 671 21.20 -4.69 4.13
C LEU A 671 19.76 -4.42 3.71
N VAL A 672 18.96 -3.83 4.59
CA VAL A 672 17.56 -3.47 4.34
C VAL A 672 17.39 -1.97 4.05
N GLY A 673 18.49 -1.24 3.85
CA GLY A 673 18.44 0.20 3.55
C GLY A 673 17.93 1.08 4.70
N LEU A 674 18.07 0.63 5.95
CA LEU A 674 17.83 1.43 7.14
C LEU A 674 19.15 2.01 7.64
N GLU A 675 19.20 3.32 7.85
CA GLU A 675 20.39 3.99 8.35
C GLU A 675 20.65 3.65 9.84
N ASP A 676 21.91 3.44 10.23
CA ASP A 676 22.27 3.04 11.60
C ASP A 676 21.77 4.03 12.66
N TRP A 677 21.87 5.34 12.36
CA TRP A 677 21.35 6.39 13.26
C TRP A 677 19.83 6.28 13.44
N ALA A 678 19.10 5.88 12.39
CA ALA A 678 17.66 5.74 12.41
C ALA A 678 17.24 4.53 13.24
N LEU A 679 17.97 3.42 13.12
CA LEU A 679 17.78 2.23 13.96
C LEU A 679 17.88 2.60 15.45
N GLU A 680 18.97 3.25 15.85
CA GLU A 680 19.15 3.60 17.27
C GLU A 680 18.11 4.61 17.75
N ALA A 681 17.73 5.60 16.93
CA ALA A 681 16.66 6.54 17.27
C ALA A 681 15.31 5.83 17.48
N LEU A 682 15.00 4.80 16.68
CA LEU A 682 13.78 3.99 16.82
C LEU A 682 13.78 3.12 18.07
N LEU A 683 14.93 2.54 18.43
CA LEU A 683 15.05 1.61 19.57
C LEU A 683 15.16 2.33 20.91
N THR A 684 15.80 3.50 20.96
CA THR A 684 16.05 4.24 22.21
C THR A 684 15.02 5.32 22.48
N GLY A 685 14.25 5.72 21.47
CA GLY A 685 13.35 6.88 21.55
C GLY A 685 14.09 8.22 21.57
N ALA A 686 15.42 8.24 21.39
CA ALA A 686 16.19 9.47 21.30
C ALA A 686 15.86 10.22 19.99
N SER A 687 15.87 11.55 20.07
CA SER A 687 15.92 12.39 18.87
C SER A 687 17.28 12.20 18.20
N PRO A 688 17.33 11.88 16.89
CA PRO A 688 18.59 11.75 16.19
C PRO A 688 19.31 13.11 16.11
N PRO A 689 20.65 13.13 16.04
CA PRO A 689 21.42 14.35 15.81
C PRO A 689 21.18 14.95 14.43
#